data_AF-A0A4Q3ET80-F1
#
_entry.id   AF-A0A4Q3ET80-F1
#
_cell.length_a   1.000
_cell.length_b   1.000
_cell.length_c   1.000
_cell.angle_alpha   90.00
_cell.angle_beta   90.00
_cell.angle_gamma   90.00
#
_symmetry.space_group_name_H-M   'P 1'
#
loop_
_entity.id
_entity.type
_entity.pdbx_description
1 polymer ?
#
loop_
_entity_poly.entity_id
_entity_poly.type
_entity_poly.pdbx_seq_one_letter_code
_entity_poly.pdbx_strand_id
1 'polypeptide(L)'
;MTNSNTNSSNISFNFTGSGTIQTVDVQTQASNDMLRYKFFVKSPALVQIKNQDWKFADQSSLTVESGGTFDFGYNAAQTTALNITETVSSASTSFILQSGAVAKITSGDVTGAIRTSTLLGNVQLDNRSYDPNATYHYIGRTNQITGDGLPTAASGKKVIVELSTDALTLSNSSTTRFNSSGSLDIRKGTVLDNGSNFFDDGTNVGENGALIMTGGIYKFTGTVSVPGSTVHFPRLTGGYTITGGVIDLAGATAVSQYQRLRGGRTYYNIKMSGASSLGGYKDVTSAVVINNNLSVTETALLNSFDRTVSGNAGLTMDGGRWINAQNTGAQPLLDAIATPYLLTAGVLEFAGSAGQPIRGTANALAIEYNAIEVTGSDVRKSGSNITLRSGGSFKVKAGGMFTINDEAIIGPSGSQTVTVESNGIFRTADVDGFSGGTGTATTSVRADVENIVLDAGSTVEYARQASTLPSTASNGNQLINIPYSSGSPIAYQNLVLSGDGIKTPQLPGSTIEVKGNLTKNGSASFAHNEGTFAFTGNSLQTYTVNSPTYTVNSPGPIMEFNNVINGSSGLNIISDMAIAQSLKLNPSSQLNLSDTGDVILRSKVDKTAWVDIIPTNAIINYGNTAISGRFVVERFIKYFQRWNLLSAPVHDFQSVKSSWQEGGSSLISTGYGTRVTAPANSNNVGLDGNSTGHSLKSWNAMTATPGWDNVINTDTTPVNRPIGFFLFARGDRGFGPAQSPAGSVTTLRSRGRINVGNPGSGVEPTVVTRTSTSANGYFYSVANPFASAIDFEKVLERQALVNGFRGIKDQFYLWDPSDVGGYGVGKYVTIYRDNVSGQWIPQLPTPLYSATNYKTIQSGQAFFVEADRVGSSTVSFLESDKLLESRTVTRGTIDDLRMISTMLHHDPASIADGNRAVFGDGYSLAVAREDARKIINSGENFGLRRSGQQLAVEGHPALIESDTLFYHMTNLQTKTYKLSFEPRNIFATGLDAELVDKFLNRRVPVSLTDSTWYSFDATADAASKAADRFILVFRAPAGPLPVTFVSIAAQRQADRSIQVNWKVANEVNIAKYEVERSANGSGFTAIVTADATNGVHYSKPDLSPLGADNYYRIKAIGIAGDISYSPIVKVAPLKVAAIVSVYPNPVEGGVMSLQLLQQERGIHSIRLVDAKGSTVYKGAVAVNTDQLTQTINIGASVASGTYQLTIESPNGKLQTLQVFVK
;
A
#
# COMPACT_ATOMS: atom_id res chain seq x y z
N MET A 1 41.41 -68.69 -49.74
CA MET A 1 42.05 -70.01 -49.50
C MET A 1 41.29 -71.00 -50.35
N THR A 2 41.93 -71.69 -51.29
CA THR A 2 41.32 -72.80 -52.04
C THR A 2 41.94 -74.09 -51.53
N ASN A 3 41.14 -74.95 -50.92
CA ASN A 3 41.56 -76.28 -50.49
C ASN A 3 41.17 -77.30 -51.57
N SER A 4 42.15 -77.77 -52.34
CA SER A 4 41.93 -78.83 -53.34
C SER A 4 42.17 -80.24 -52.78
N ASN A 5 42.31 -80.43 -51.46
CA ASN A 5 42.65 -81.72 -50.87
C ASN A 5 41.42 -82.51 -50.40
N THR A 6 41.10 -83.58 -51.12
CA THR A 6 40.02 -84.52 -50.79
C THR A 6 40.35 -85.50 -49.66
N ASN A 7 41.60 -85.52 -49.15
CA ASN A 7 42.05 -86.46 -48.13
C ASN A 7 43.13 -85.86 -47.18
N SER A 8 42.73 -85.20 -46.07
CA SER A 8 43.30 -85.37 -44.71
C SER A 8 42.88 -84.25 -43.74
N SER A 9 42.62 -84.68 -42.49
CA SER A 9 42.66 -83.97 -41.19
C SER A 9 42.36 -82.47 -41.09
N ASN A 10 41.26 -82.14 -40.40
CA ASN A 10 41.02 -80.92 -39.59
C ASN A 10 42.08 -79.80 -39.72
N ILE A 11 41.94 -78.90 -40.69
CA ILE A 11 42.86 -77.75 -40.82
C ILE A 11 42.44 -76.69 -39.80
N SER A 12 43.29 -76.47 -38.79
CA SER A 12 43.09 -75.44 -37.78
C SER A 12 43.77 -74.13 -38.17
N PHE A 13 43.03 -73.03 -38.18
CA PHE A 13 43.53 -71.68 -38.42
C PHE A 13 43.41 -70.85 -37.13
N ASN A 14 44.54 -70.36 -36.61
CA ASN A 14 44.58 -69.58 -35.37
C ASN A 14 44.85 -68.11 -35.68
N PHE A 15 43.88 -67.25 -35.41
CA PHE A 15 44.07 -65.80 -35.39
C PHE A 15 44.75 -65.41 -34.07
N THR A 16 45.95 -64.82 -34.16
CA THR A 16 46.80 -64.44 -33.00
C THR A 16 47.35 -63.02 -33.18
N GLY A 17 47.76 -62.36 -32.10
CA GLY A 17 48.34 -61.00 -32.13
C GLY A 17 47.50 -59.94 -31.41
N SER A 18 48.08 -58.77 -31.14
CA SER A 18 47.44 -57.67 -30.41
C SER A 18 47.37 -56.38 -31.25
N GLY A 19 46.38 -55.53 -30.95
CA GLY A 19 46.36 -54.11 -31.37
C GLY A 19 45.93 -53.79 -32.80
N THR A 20 45.71 -54.77 -33.68
CA THR A 20 45.22 -54.55 -35.05
C THR A 20 44.07 -55.50 -35.42
N ILE A 21 43.10 -55.01 -36.20
CA ILE A 21 41.98 -55.82 -36.70
C ILE A 21 42.50 -56.77 -37.79
N GLN A 22 42.26 -58.06 -37.62
CA GLN A 22 42.51 -59.09 -38.64
C GLN A 22 41.23 -59.29 -39.46
N THR A 23 41.22 -58.83 -40.70
CA THR A 23 40.02 -58.89 -41.54
C THR A 23 39.92 -60.21 -42.30
N VAL A 24 38.72 -60.79 -42.31
CA VAL A 24 38.36 -61.97 -43.10
C VAL A 24 37.47 -61.52 -44.25
N ASP A 25 37.98 -61.65 -45.48
CA ASP A 25 37.25 -61.38 -46.71
C ASP A 25 37.42 -62.59 -47.63
N VAL A 26 36.50 -63.55 -47.50
CA VAL A 26 36.60 -64.85 -48.19
C VAL A 26 35.33 -65.09 -48.99
N GLN A 27 35.47 -65.09 -50.31
CA GLN A 27 34.41 -65.50 -51.22
C GLN A 27 34.50 -67.02 -51.41
N THR A 28 33.48 -67.76 -51.02
CA THR A 28 33.34 -69.18 -51.37
C THR A 28 32.50 -69.31 -52.64
N GLN A 29 32.98 -70.13 -53.57
CA GLN A 29 32.35 -70.36 -54.88
C GLN A 29 31.67 -71.73 -54.95
N ALA A 30 32.17 -72.72 -54.20
CA ALA A 30 31.63 -74.07 -54.15
C ALA A 30 31.46 -74.58 -52.70
N SER A 31 30.63 -75.61 -52.51
CA SER A 31 30.30 -76.19 -51.21
C SER A 31 31.46 -76.93 -50.52
N ASN A 32 32.64 -77.04 -51.15
CA ASN A 32 33.83 -77.69 -50.59
C ASN A 32 34.97 -76.72 -50.25
N ASP A 33 34.89 -75.43 -50.64
CA ASP A 33 35.98 -74.45 -50.46
C ASP A 33 36.37 -74.25 -48.98
N MET A 34 35.40 -74.42 -48.10
CA MET A 34 35.50 -74.21 -46.65
C MET A 34 35.06 -75.44 -45.87
N LEU A 35 35.38 -76.65 -46.36
CA LEU A 35 35.04 -77.93 -45.72
C LEU A 35 36.06 -78.28 -44.62
N ARG A 36 35.60 -78.68 -43.43
CA ARG A 36 36.44 -79.14 -42.28
C ARG A 36 37.46 -78.13 -41.72
N TYR A 37 37.28 -76.85 -41.97
CA TYR A 37 38.14 -75.80 -41.42
C TYR A 37 37.74 -75.44 -39.99
N LYS A 38 38.73 -75.38 -39.09
CA LYS A 38 38.52 -74.99 -37.69
C LYS A 38 39.23 -73.67 -37.42
N PHE A 39 38.46 -72.60 -37.26
CA PHE A 39 38.97 -71.27 -36.96
C PHE A 39 38.98 -71.02 -35.45
N PHE A 40 40.07 -70.45 -34.94
CA PHE A 40 40.22 -70.08 -33.53
C PHE A 40 40.64 -68.62 -33.41
N VAL A 41 39.88 -67.82 -32.68
CA VAL A 41 40.26 -66.45 -32.31
C VAL A 41 40.88 -66.50 -30.93
N LYS A 42 42.21 -66.37 -30.85
CA LYS A 42 42.98 -66.47 -29.60
C LYS A 42 43.01 -65.12 -28.88
N SER A 43 43.27 -65.11 -27.57
CA SER A 43 43.57 -63.87 -26.84
C SER A 43 44.87 -63.21 -27.33
N PRO A 44 44.95 -61.88 -27.51
CA PRO A 44 43.90 -60.86 -27.47
C PRO A 44 43.43 -60.45 -28.89
N ALA A 45 43.39 -61.39 -29.83
CA ALA A 45 43.15 -61.13 -31.24
C ALA A 45 41.75 -60.56 -31.49
N LEU A 46 41.68 -59.60 -32.42
CA LEU A 46 40.44 -59.00 -32.92
C LEU A 46 40.27 -59.38 -34.39
N VAL A 47 39.26 -60.17 -34.70
CA VAL A 47 38.97 -60.65 -36.05
C VAL A 47 37.66 -60.06 -36.54
N GLN A 48 37.62 -59.55 -37.77
CA GLN A 48 36.43 -58.92 -38.34
C GLN A 48 36.09 -59.47 -39.73
N ILE A 49 34.83 -59.80 -40.00
CA ILE A 49 34.39 -60.11 -41.38
C ILE A 49 34.28 -58.81 -42.18
N LYS A 50 34.73 -58.84 -43.45
CA LYS A 50 34.75 -57.68 -44.34
C LYS A 50 34.14 -58.03 -45.70
N ASN A 51 33.45 -57.06 -46.28
CA ASN A 51 32.88 -57.05 -47.65
C ASN A 51 31.72 -58.02 -47.90
N GLN A 52 31.76 -59.27 -47.43
CA GLN A 52 30.77 -60.32 -47.70
C GLN A 52 30.62 -61.33 -46.55
N ASP A 53 29.50 -62.05 -46.52
CA ASP A 53 29.23 -63.10 -45.53
C ASP A 53 30.30 -64.19 -45.56
N TRP A 54 30.68 -64.68 -44.37
CA TRP A 54 31.65 -65.75 -44.26
C TRP A 54 30.96 -67.11 -44.31
N LYS A 55 30.99 -67.75 -45.49
CA LYS A 55 30.27 -69.01 -45.69
C LYS A 55 31.12 -70.22 -45.31
N PHE A 56 30.57 -71.11 -44.48
CA PHE A 56 31.16 -72.37 -44.07
C PHE A 56 30.55 -73.53 -44.87
N ALA A 57 31.34 -74.58 -45.06
CA ALA A 57 30.83 -75.88 -45.49
C ALA A 57 30.87 -76.88 -44.33
N ASP A 58 30.37 -78.10 -44.56
CA ASP A 58 30.25 -79.16 -43.57
C ASP A 58 31.51 -79.35 -42.70
N GLN A 59 31.31 -79.64 -41.42
CA GLN A 59 32.35 -79.84 -40.39
C GLN A 59 33.25 -78.63 -40.11
N SER A 60 32.93 -77.44 -40.63
CA SER A 60 33.68 -76.21 -40.30
C SER A 60 33.18 -75.53 -39.05
N SER A 61 34.11 -74.94 -38.29
CA SER A 61 33.83 -74.33 -37.00
C SER A 61 34.57 -73.02 -36.79
N LEU A 62 33.96 -72.11 -36.03
CA LEU A 62 34.63 -70.94 -35.46
C LEU A 62 34.51 -70.97 -33.93
N THR A 63 35.65 -70.98 -33.25
CA THR A 63 35.75 -70.87 -31.80
C THR A 63 36.40 -69.54 -31.44
N VAL A 64 35.70 -68.71 -30.69
CA VAL A 64 36.25 -67.49 -30.09
C VAL A 64 36.64 -67.83 -28.66
N GLU A 65 37.94 -67.87 -28.39
CA GLU A 65 38.48 -68.26 -27.09
C GLU A 65 38.50 -67.10 -26.10
N SER A 66 38.68 -67.41 -24.81
CA SER A 66 38.76 -66.40 -23.74
C SER A 66 39.75 -65.29 -24.09
N GLY A 67 39.32 -64.02 -24.02
CA GLY A 67 40.12 -62.85 -24.38
C GLY A 67 40.18 -62.53 -25.88
N GLY A 68 39.72 -63.41 -26.77
CA GLY A 68 39.55 -63.13 -28.19
C GLY A 68 38.31 -62.30 -28.49
N THR A 69 38.34 -61.49 -29.55
CA THR A 69 37.21 -60.70 -30.04
C THR A 69 36.88 -61.04 -31.48
N PHE A 70 35.62 -61.38 -31.74
CA PHE A 70 35.10 -61.58 -33.09
C PHE A 70 34.06 -60.51 -33.44
N ASP A 71 34.22 -59.88 -34.59
CA ASP A 71 33.39 -58.81 -35.10
C ASP A 71 32.73 -59.23 -36.41
N PHE A 72 31.40 -59.30 -36.42
CA PHE A 72 30.66 -59.69 -37.61
C PHE A 72 30.75 -58.65 -38.72
N GLY A 73 31.11 -57.41 -38.43
CA GLY A 73 31.38 -56.39 -39.44
C GLY A 73 30.17 -56.03 -40.32
N TYR A 74 30.48 -55.28 -41.37
CA TYR A 74 29.52 -54.81 -42.36
C TYR A 74 30.12 -54.93 -43.77
N ASN A 75 29.25 -54.94 -44.77
CA ASN A 75 29.64 -54.89 -46.17
C ASN A 75 30.49 -53.63 -46.49
N ALA A 76 31.07 -53.59 -47.68
CA ALA A 76 31.93 -52.47 -48.11
C ALA A 76 31.24 -51.10 -47.98
N ALA A 77 29.93 -51.04 -48.27
CA ALA A 77 29.11 -49.83 -48.17
C ALA A 77 28.77 -49.42 -46.72
N GLN A 78 29.11 -50.25 -45.72
CA GLN A 78 28.81 -50.00 -44.32
C GLN A 78 27.30 -49.91 -44.01
N THR A 79 26.46 -50.58 -44.80
CA THR A 79 24.99 -50.55 -44.64
C THR A 79 24.39 -51.86 -44.16
N THR A 80 25.02 -52.99 -44.49
CA THR A 80 24.44 -54.33 -44.26
C THR A 80 25.36 -55.12 -43.34
N ALA A 81 24.79 -55.63 -42.25
CA ALA A 81 25.49 -56.52 -41.32
C ALA A 81 25.89 -57.81 -42.05
N LEU A 82 27.13 -58.27 -41.84
CA LEU A 82 27.58 -59.54 -42.39
C LEU A 82 27.34 -60.67 -41.40
N ASN A 83 27.21 -61.88 -41.93
CA ASN A 83 26.87 -63.07 -41.17
C ASN A 83 27.90 -64.17 -41.42
N ILE A 84 27.94 -65.13 -40.51
CA ILE A 84 28.51 -66.45 -40.80
C ILE A 84 27.36 -67.33 -41.24
N THR A 85 27.44 -67.87 -42.45
CA THR A 85 26.39 -68.67 -43.08
C THR A 85 26.93 -70.01 -43.54
N GLU A 86 26.06 -70.89 -44.01
CA GLU A 86 26.45 -72.16 -44.63
C GLU A 86 26.25 -72.14 -46.17
N THR A 87 27.09 -72.85 -46.92
CA THR A 87 26.96 -72.98 -48.39
C THR A 87 25.88 -73.98 -48.82
N VAL A 88 25.59 -74.97 -47.97
CA VAL A 88 24.53 -75.99 -48.12
C VAL A 88 24.13 -76.47 -46.71
N SER A 89 22.85 -76.75 -46.46
CA SER A 89 22.41 -77.29 -45.17
C SER A 89 22.81 -78.78 -45.05
N SER A 90 24.03 -79.03 -44.60
CA SER A 90 24.56 -80.38 -44.40
C SER A 90 25.21 -80.43 -43.02
N ALA A 91 24.46 -80.97 -42.06
CA ALA A 91 24.68 -80.95 -40.63
C ALA A 91 26.12 -81.22 -40.15
N SER A 92 26.81 -80.17 -39.68
CA SER A 92 27.78 -80.18 -38.56
C SER A 92 28.59 -78.88 -38.40
N THR A 93 28.19 -77.78 -39.04
CA THR A 93 28.87 -76.49 -38.85
C THR A 93 28.70 -75.97 -37.41
N SER A 94 29.68 -75.24 -36.88
CA SER A 94 29.59 -74.75 -35.50
C SER A 94 30.20 -73.38 -35.21
N PHE A 95 29.56 -72.64 -34.30
CA PHE A 95 30.09 -71.44 -33.69
C PHE A 95 30.12 -71.59 -32.17
N ILE A 96 31.27 -71.31 -31.55
CA ILE A 96 31.48 -71.44 -30.10
C ILE A 96 32.08 -70.13 -29.57
N LEU A 97 31.34 -69.44 -28.70
CA LEU A 97 31.82 -68.29 -27.95
C LEU A 97 32.13 -68.71 -26.52
N GLN A 98 33.41 -68.75 -26.12
CA GLN A 98 33.84 -69.21 -24.80
C GLN A 98 33.73 -68.12 -23.70
N SER A 99 33.80 -68.55 -22.43
CA SER A 99 33.89 -67.64 -21.28
C SER A 99 35.00 -66.59 -21.44
N GLY A 100 34.67 -65.32 -21.21
CA GLY A 100 35.59 -64.20 -21.37
C GLY A 100 35.91 -63.79 -22.82
N ALA A 101 35.35 -64.45 -23.83
CA ALA A 101 35.42 -64.01 -25.23
C ALA A 101 34.47 -62.85 -25.51
N VAL A 102 34.69 -62.13 -26.63
CA VAL A 102 33.84 -61.00 -27.06
C VAL A 102 33.26 -61.25 -28.45
N ALA A 103 31.94 -61.11 -28.59
CA ALA A 103 31.26 -61.07 -29.88
C ALA A 103 30.71 -59.65 -30.13
N LYS A 104 31.15 -59.00 -31.22
CA LYS A 104 30.58 -57.73 -31.69
C LYS A 104 29.47 -57.99 -32.72
N ILE A 105 28.23 -57.79 -32.29
CA ILE A 105 26.98 -58.21 -32.93
C ILE A 105 26.42 -57.04 -33.77
N THR A 106 26.28 -57.25 -35.07
CA THR A 106 25.87 -56.21 -36.04
C THR A 106 24.46 -56.40 -36.60
N SER A 107 23.89 -57.61 -36.49
CA SER A 107 22.61 -57.97 -37.11
C SER A 107 21.44 -57.19 -36.50
N GLY A 108 20.55 -56.70 -37.37
CA GLY A 108 19.30 -56.01 -37.05
C GLY A 108 18.07 -56.89 -37.16
N ASP A 109 18.24 -58.22 -37.12
CA ASP A 109 17.13 -59.15 -37.31
C ASP A 109 16.01 -58.93 -36.26
N VAL A 110 14.79 -58.77 -36.74
CA VAL A 110 13.60 -58.48 -35.91
C VAL A 110 13.20 -59.65 -35.01
N THR A 111 13.76 -60.84 -35.22
CA THR A 111 13.56 -62.04 -34.40
C THR A 111 14.71 -62.29 -33.42
N GLY A 112 15.82 -61.56 -33.54
CA GLY A 112 16.97 -61.64 -32.65
C GLY A 112 18.32 -61.64 -33.39
N ALA A 113 19.26 -60.81 -32.93
CA ALA A 113 20.56 -60.61 -33.55
C ALA A 113 21.50 -61.82 -33.39
N ILE A 114 21.32 -62.60 -32.32
CA ILE A 114 21.97 -63.91 -32.13
C ILE A 114 20.93 -64.97 -31.76
N ARG A 115 20.99 -66.12 -32.45
CA ARG A 115 19.99 -67.19 -32.32
C ARG A 115 20.64 -68.54 -32.00
N THR A 116 19.93 -69.40 -31.28
CA THR A 116 20.29 -70.83 -31.06
C THR A 116 19.36 -71.78 -31.81
N SER A 117 18.12 -71.37 -32.06
CA SER A 117 17.04 -72.25 -32.54
C SER A 117 16.71 -72.16 -34.04
N THR A 118 17.15 -71.10 -34.73
CA THR A 118 16.84 -70.85 -36.16
C THR A 118 18.02 -70.22 -36.89
N LEU A 119 18.21 -70.48 -38.18
CA LEU A 119 19.29 -69.91 -39.01
C LEU A 119 19.03 -68.43 -39.39
N LEU A 120 18.95 -67.57 -38.38
CA LEU A 120 18.74 -66.12 -38.50
C LEU A 120 19.73 -65.38 -37.58
N GLY A 121 19.87 -64.06 -37.77
CA GLY A 121 20.87 -63.26 -37.05
C GLY A 121 22.29 -63.40 -37.62
N ASN A 122 23.31 -62.98 -36.85
CA ASN A 122 24.71 -62.97 -37.28
C ASN A 122 25.33 -64.37 -37.47
N VAL A 123 24.78 -65.40 -36.81
CA VAL A 123 25.30 -66.77 -36.86
C VAL A 123 24.23 -67.73 -37.37
N GLN A 124 24.38 -68.14 -38.62
CA GLN A 124 23.46 -69.00 -39.37
C GLN A 124 24.13 -70.34 -39.68
N LEU A 125 24.55 -71.04 -38.62
CA LEU A 125 25.20 -72.36 -38.65
C LEU A 125 24.36 -73.39 -37.87
N ASP A 126 24.61 -74.69 -38.09
CA ASP A 126 23.88 -75.78 -37.44
C ASP A 126 23.96 -75.70 -35.90
N ASN A 127 25.20 -75.66 -35.36
CA ASN A 127 25.46 -75.69 -33.92
C ASN A 127 25.96 -74.34 -33.42
N ARG A 128 25.32 -73.78 -32.40
CA ARG A 128 25.65 -72.46 -31.85
C ARG A 128 25.71 -72.53 -30.34
N SER A 129 26.87 -72.19 -29.79
CA SER A 129 27.13 -72.22 -28.35
C SER A 129 27.61 -70.85 -27.88
N TYR A 130 26.90 -70.27 -26.91
CA TYR A 130 27.17 -68.96 -26.34
C TYR A 130 27.38 -69.08 -24.83
N ASP A 131 28.59 -68.75 -24.34
CA ASP A 131 28.92 -68.90 -22.93
C ASP A 131 28.26 -67.81 -22.05
N PRO A 132 27.71 -68.17 -20.87
CA PRO A 132 27.07 -67.23 -19.96
C PRO A 132 28.01 -66.18 -19.33
N ASN A 133 29.33 -66.29 -19.47
CA ASN A 133 30.31 -65.32 -18.96
C ASN A 133 31.08 -64.63 -20.10
N ALA A 134 30.59 -64.71 -21.34
CA ALA A 134 31.13 -63.96 -22.47
C ALA A 134 30.67 -62.49 -22.48
N THR A 135 31.27 -61.69 -23.37
CA THR A 135 30.88 -60.32 -23.66
C THR A 135 30.09 -60.24 -24.97
N TYR A 136 28.88 -59.71 -24.89
CA TYR A 136 27.96 -59.50 -26.00
C TYR A 136 27.92 -58.01 -26.32
N HIS A 137 28.59 -57.61 -27.39
CA HIS A 137 28.78 -56.21 -27.75
C HIS A 137 27.90 -55.85 -28.97
N TYR A 138 26.77 -55.23 -28.73
CA TYR A 138 25.82 -54.81 -29.76
C TYR A 138 26.26 -53.49 -30.42
N ILE A 139 26.55 -53.54 -31.72
CA ILE A 139 27.08 -52.43 -32.53
C ILE A 139 26.26 -52.18 -33.81
N GLY A 140 24.94 -52.40 -33.73
CA GLY A 140 24.01 -52.31 -34.85
C GLY A 140 23.87 -50.91 -35.46
N ARG A 141 23.55 -50.89 -36.76
CA ARG A 141 23.12 -49.69 -37.52
C ARG A 141 21.61 -49.59 -37.74
N THR A 142 20.88 -50.56 -37.21
CA THR A 142 19.42 -50.63 -37.14
C THR A 142 19.01 -51.00 -35.71
N ASN A 143 17.72 -51.01 -35.41
CA ASN A 143 17.24 -51.55 -34.14
C ASN A 143 17.67 -53.02 -34.01
N GLN A 144 18.10 -53.41 -32.81
CA GLN A 144 18.51 -54.78 -32.50
C GLN A 144 17.61 -55.37 -31.42
N ILE A 145 17.36 -56.67 -31.54
CA ILE A 145 16.77 -57.49 -30.49
C ILE A 145 17.84 -58.49 -30.07
N THR A 146 18.03 -58.77 -28.78
CA THR A 146 19.11 -59.65 -28.31
C THR A 146 19.03 -61.05 -28.92
N GLY A 147 17.84 -61.66 -28.93
CA GLY A 147 17.61 -63.01 -29.42
C GLY A 147 17.86 -64.08 -28.35
N ASP A 148 17.55 -65.34 -28.67
CA ASP A 148 17.66 -66.46 -27.73
C ASP A 148 19.10 -66.99 -27.57
N GLY A 149 20.07 -66.38 -28.26
CA GLY A 149 21.51 -66.65 -28.06
C GLY A 149 22.10 -65.94 -26.85
N LEU A 150 21.44 -64.92 -26.27
CA LEU A 150 21.90 -64.26 -25.06
C LEU A 150 21.49 -65.05 -23.81
N PRO A 151 22.42 -65.54 -22.97
CA PRO A 151 22.08 -66.34 -21.79
C PRO A 151 21.27 -65.56 -20.75
N THR A 152 20.09 -66.06 -20.42
CA THR A 152 19.10 -65.36 -19.56
C THR A 152 19.33 -65.55 -18.05
N ALA A 153 19.93 -66.67 -17.64
CA ALA A 153 20.23 -66.98 -16.23
C ALA A 153 21.25 -66.02 -15.62
N ALA A 154 21.24 -65.83 -14.29
CA ALA A 154 22.18 -64.96 -13.59
C ALA A 154 23.63 -65.45 -13.78
N SER A 155 24.49 -64.60 -14.35
CA SER A 155 25.88 -64.95 -14.69
C SER A 155 26.78 -63.71 -14.81
N GLY A 156 28.09 -63.94 -15.01
CA GLY A 156 29.11 -62.90 -15.16
C GLY A 156 29.21 -62.30 -16.55
N LYS A 157 28.16 -62.42 -17.38
CA LYS A 157 28.14 -61.83 -18.73
C LYS A 157 28.30 -60.32 -18.70
N LYS A 158 28.86 -59.80 -19.79
CA LYS A 158 28.91 -58.37 -20.06
C LYS A 158 28.11 -58.08 -21.31
N VAL A 159 27.17 -57.15 -21.22
CA VAL A 159 26.40 -56.66 -22.36
C VAL A 159 26.86 -55.24 -22.63
N ILE A 160 27.49 -55.00 -23.78
CA ILE A 160 27.91 -53.67 -24.21
C ILE A 160 26.97 -53.21 -25.32
N VAL A 161 26.47 -51.99 -25.22
CA VAL A 161 25.56 -51.37 -26.20
C VAL A 161 26.24 -50.12 -26.75
N GLU A 162 26.66 -50.20 -28.01
CA GLU A 162 27.38 -49.15 -28.74
C GLU A 162 26.83 -49.05 -30.16
N LEU A 163 25.52 -48.77 -30.27
CA LEU A 163 24.81 -48.65 -31.54
C LEU A 163 25.27 -47.40 -32.31
N SER A 164 24.94 -47.33 -33.60
CA SER A 164 25.42 -46.24 -34.47
C SER A 164 24.85 -44.85 -34.11
N THR A 165 23.68 -44.77 -33.48
CA THR A 165 23.03 -43.54 -33.03
C THR A 165 22.18 -43.81 -31.78
N ASP A 166 21.88 -42.78 -30.99
CA ASP A 166 21.01 -42.90 -29.80
C ASP A 166 19.54 -43.18 -30.13
N ALA A 167 19.12 -42.92 -31.37
CA ALA A 167 17.76 -43.22 -31.84
C ALA A 167 17.51 -44.72 -32.06
N LEU A 168 18.56 -45.52 -32.23
CA LEU A 168 18.43 -46.96 -32.39
C LEU A 168 18.22 -47.64 -31.05
N THR A 169 17.38 -48.66 -31.03
CA THR A 169 17.04 -49.39 -29.80
C THR A 169 17.68 -50.77 -29.75
N LEU A 170 18.17 -51.17 -28.58
CA LEU A 170 18.34 -52.57 -28.19
C LEU A 170 17.18 -52.98 -27.28
N SER A 171 16.40 -53.97 -27.71
CA SER A 171 15.34 -54.58 -26.89
C SER A 171 15.71 -56.01 -26.51
N ASN A 172 15.32 -56.42 -25.31
CA ASN A 172 15.59 -57.77 -24.87
C ASN A 172 14.49 -58.73 -25.36
N SER A 173 14.86 -59.87 -25.94
CA SER A 173 13.89 -60.90 -26.32
C SER A 173 13.31 -61.66 -25.12
N SER A 174 14.02 -61.64 -23.99
CA SER A 174 13.65 -62.30 -22.74
C SER A 174 14.36 -61.62 -21.56
N THR A 175 13.80 -61.71 -20.35
CA THR A 175 14.46 -61.17 -19.15
C THR A 175 15.83 -61.80 -18.95
N THR A 176 16.86 -60.96 -18.82
CA THR A 176 18.27 -61.35 -18.78
C THR A 176 18.92 -60.89 -17.49
N ARG A 177 19.43 -61.84 -16.69
CA ARG A 177 19.92 -61.60 -15.33
C ARG A 177 21.44 -61.50 -15.19
N PHE A 178 21.95 -60.58 -14.39
CA PHE A 178 23.37 -60.45 -14.08
C PHE A 178 23.68 -60.88 -12.64
N ASN A 179 24.85 -61.48 -12.41
CA ASN A 179 25.39 -61.65 -11.06
C ASN A 179 26.37 -60.51 -10.71
N SER A 180 27.00 -60.57 -9.54
CA SER A 180 27.96 -59.55 -9.06
C SER A 180 29.20 -59.32 -9.96
N SER A 181 29.52 -60.22 -10.87
CA SER A 181 30.61 -60.08 -11.86
C SER A 181 30.12 -59.62 -13.25
N GLY A 182 28.80 -59.59 -13.45
CA GLY A 182 28.18 -59.19 -14.70
C GLY A 182 27.91 -57.68 -14.78
N SER A 183 27.74 -57.17 -16.00
CA SER A 183 27.46 -55.74 -16.21
C SER A 183 26.68 -55.45 -17.49
N LEU A 184 25.86 -54.40 -17.43
CA LEU A 184 25.30 -53.71 -18.59
C LEU A 184 26.07 -52.40 -18.81
N ASP A 185 26.75 -52.27 -19.94
CA ASP A 185 27.56 -51.11 -20.35
C ASP A 185 26.91 -50.41 -21.54
N ILE A 186 26.33 -49.24 -21.32
CA ILE A 186 25.65 -48.45 -22.34
C ILE A 186 26.52 -47.26 -22.74
N ARG A 187 26.93 -47.25 -24.01
CA ARG A 187 27.83 -46.23 -24.57
C ARG A 187 27.12 -45.37 -25.60
N LYS A 188 26.25 -45.97 -26.41
CA LYS A 188 25.49 -45.30 -27.47
C LYS A 188 24.29 -46.14 -27.88
N GLY A 189 23.17 -45.51 -28.23
CA GLY A 189 21.90 -46.21 -28.46
C GLY A 189 20.95 -46.16 -27.27
N THR A 190 19.72 -46.59 -27.49
CA THR A 190 18.67 -46.70 -26.47
C THR A 190 18.47 -48.16 -26.05
N VAL A 191 18.72 -48.49 -24.78
CA VAL A 191 18.28 -49.76 -24.19
C VAL A 191 16.84 -49.60 -23.71
N LEU A 192 15.94 -50.45 -24.20
CA LEU A 192 14.51 -50.38 -23.87
C LEU A 192 14.11 -51.46 -22.85
N ASP A 193 13.63 -51.03 -21.68
CA ASP A 193 12.87 -51.86 -20.73
C ASP A 193 11.38 -51.56 -20.91
N ASN A 194 10.66 -52.51 -21.52
CA ASN A 194 9.22 -52.37 -21.79
C ASN A 194 8.32 -52.95 -20.69
N GLY A 195 8.89 -53.38 -19.56
CA GLY A 195 8.18 -54.04 -18.47
C GLY A 195 7.96 -55.55 -18.66
N SER A 196 8.04 -56.08 -19.89
CA SER A 196 7.90 -57.51 -20.17
C SER A 196 9.25 -58.24 -20.21
N ASN A 197 10.21 -57.68 -20.95
CA ASN A 197 11.57 -58.22 -21.07
C ASN A 197 12.57 -57.12 -20.75
N PHE A 198 13.49 -57.39 -19.84
CA PHE A 198 14.39 -56.38 -19.32
C PHE A 198 15.72 -56.97 -18.85
N PHE A 199 16.63 -56.08 -18.43
CA PHE A 199 17.85 -56.42 -17.74
C PHE A 199 17.62 -56.22 -16.23
N ASP A 200 17.84 -57.26 -15.44
CA ASP A 200 17.80 -57.24 -13.98
C ASP A 200 18.93 -58.11 -13.42
N ASP A 201 19.01 -58.23 -12.10
CA ASP A 201 19.95 -59.13 -11.45
C ASP A 201 19.25 -60.24 -10.67
N GLY A 202 18.00 -60.04 -10.22
CA GLY A 202 17.15 -61.08 -9.63
C GLY A 202 16.77 -60.73 -8.19
N THR A 203 16.53 -61.74 -7.35
CA THR A 203 16.14 -61.55 -5.94
C THR A 203 17.03 -62.31 -4.95
N ASN A 204 18.00 -63.10 -5.42
CA ASN A 204 18.87 -63.91 -4.55
C ASN A 204 20.09 -63.11 -4.05
N VAL A 205 20.71 -63.57 -2.96
CA VAL A 205 21.96 -62.98 -2.45
C VAL A 205 23.10 -63.25 -3.44
N GLY A 206 23.79 -62.21 -3.92
CA GLY A 206 24.90 -62.30 -4.89
C GLY A 206 24.53 -61.94 -6.34
N GLU A 207 23.25 -61.74 -6.61
CA GLU A 207 22.67 -61.23 -7.84
C GLU A 207 22.69 -59.68 -7.85
N ASN A 208 23.88 -59.08 -8.01
CA ASN A 208 24.10 -57.62 -7.94
C ASN A 208 24.84 -57.08 -9.18
N GLY A 209 24.23 -57.13 -10.36
CA GLY A 209 24.85 -56.72 -11.62
C GLY A 209 25.16 -55.22 -11.71
N ALA A 210 26.32 -54.86 -12.27
CA ALA A 210 26.72 -53.47 -12.40
C ALA A 210 26.05 -52.76 -13.60
N LEU A 211 25.77 -51.47 -13.45
CA LEU A 211 25.34 -50.58 -14.54
C LEU A 211 26.45 -49.58 -14.83
N ILE A 212 26.95 -49.61 -16.07
CA ILE A 212 27.97 -48.69 -16.58
C ILE A 212 27.34 -47.88 -17.70
N MET A 213 27.49 -46.56 -17.65
CA MET A 213 27.04 -45.70 -18.73
C MET A 213 28.05 -44.59 -19.01
N THR A 214 28.46 -44.49 -20.27
CA THR A 214 29.30 -43.39 -20.80
C THR A 214 28.56 -42.54 -21.83
N GLY A 215 27.40 -43.01 -22.30
CA GLY A 215 26.51 -42.34 -23.25
C GLY A 215 25.20 -43.12 -23.39
N GLY A 216 24.46 -42.88 -24.47
CA GLY A 216 23.20 -43.56 -24.76
C GLY A 216 22.06 -43.27 -23.79
N ILE A 217 20.98 -44.04 -23.91
CA ILE A 217 19.75 -43.88 -23.14
C ILE A 217 19.35 -45.24 -22.57
N TYR A 218 19.03 -45.31 -21.28
CA TYR A 218 18.31 -46.44 -20.71
C TYR A 218 16.87 -46.01 -20.43
N LYS A 219 15.95 -46.45 -21.29
CA LYS A 219 14.55 -46.03 -21.30
C LYS A 219 13.63 -47.09 -20.69
N PHE A 220 12.83 -46.69 -19.71
CA PHE A 220 11.88 -47.54 -19.00
C PHE A 220 10.46 -47.13 -19.33
N THR A 221 9.70 -47.96 -20.06
CA THR A 221 8.26 -47.69 -20.34
C THR A 221 7.33 -48.52 -19.46
N GLY A 222 7.85 -49.53 -18.74
CA GLY A 222 7.06 -50.32 -17.79
C GLY A 222 6.68 -49.53 -16.53
N THR A 223 5.49 -49.80 -15.99
CA THR A 223 4.96 -49.22 -14.73
C THR A 223 4.70 -50.29 -13.69
N VAL A 224 4.51 -49.88 -12.42
CA VAL A 224 4.14 -50.78 -11.32
C VAL A 224 2.92 -50.26 -10.54
N SER A 225 2.15 -51.16 -9.90
CA SER A 225 0.93 -50.83 -9.15
C SER A 225 1.20 -50.61 -7.63
N VAL A 226 0.42 -49.76 -6.93
CA VAL A 226 0.57 -49.39 -5.47
C VAL A 226 0.03 -50.45 -4.49
N PRO A 227 0.32 -50.35 -3.16
CA PRO A 227 1.58 -50.03 -2.47
C PRO A 227 2.27 -51.32 -1.96
N GLY A 228 3.60 -51.40 -2.11
CA GLY A 228 4.43 -52.54 -1.69
C GLY A 228 5.38 -53.08 -2.76
N SER A 229 5.33 -52.55 -3.98
CA SER A 229 6.28 -52.96 -5.04
C SER A 229 7.72 -52.63 -4.64
N THR A 230 8.57 -53.65 -4.69
CA THR A 230 10.03 -53.57 -4.50
C THR A 230 10.78 -53.27 -5.80
N VAL A 231 10.05 -53.10 -6.91
CA VAL A 231 10.63 -52.84 -8.22
C VAL A 231 11.07 -51.38 -8.31
N HIS A 232 12.34 -51.19 -8.63
CA HIS A 232 12.96 -49.89 -8.85
C HIS A 232 13.58 -49.85 -10.25
N PHE A 233 13.74 -48.64 -10.78
CA PHE A 233 14.39 -48.38 -12.05
C PHE A 233 15.67 -47.57 -11.81
N PRO A 234 16.83 -47.95 -12.40
CA PRO A 234 17.10 -49.22 -13.07
C PRO A 234 16.94 -50.44 -12.15
N ARG A 235 16.62 -51.59 -12.74
CA ARG A 235 16.35 -52.84 -11.99
C ARG A 235 17.61 -53.42 -11.36
N LEU A 236 18.76 -53.23 -11.99
CA LEU A 236 20.07 -53.62 -11.47
C LEU A 236 20.37 -52.97 -10.11
N THR A 237 20.87 -53.77 -9.17
CA THR A 237 21.18 -53.41 -7.79
C THR A 237 22.69 -53.30 -7.52
N GLY A 238 23.56 -53.74 -8.43
CA GLY A 238 25.02 -53.64 -8.30
C GLY A 238 25.57 -52.21 -8.38
N GLY A 239 26.89 -52.07 -8.56
CA GLY A 239 27.56 -50.76 -8.63
C GLY A 239 27.14 -49.93 -9.85
N TYR A 240 27.01 -48.61 -9.68
CA TYR A 240 26.66 -47.68 -10.77
C TYR A 240 27.87 -46.81 -11.12
N THR A 241 28.36 -46.92 -12.35
CA THR A 241 29.41 -46.06 -12.91
C THR A 241 28.83 -45.31 -14.11
N ILE A 242 28.11 -44.21 -13.82
CA ILE A 242 27.37 -43.43 -14.81
C ILE A 242 28.09 -42.09 -14.98
N THR A 243 28.87 -41.96 -16.04
CA THR A 243 29.66 -40.76 -16.40
C THR A 243 29.08 -40.01 -17.60
N GLY A 244 28.12 -40.64 -18.30
CA GLY A 244 27.40 -40.08 -19.43
C GLY A 244 26.04 -40.76 -19.62
N GLY A 245 25.27 -40.32 -20.62
CA GLY A 245 23.98 -40.92 -20.97
C GLY A 245 22.78 -40.44 -20.15
N VAL A 246 21.60 -41.02 -20.40
CA VAL A 246 20.31 -40.64 -19.80
C VAL A 246 19.56 -41.85 -19.23
N ILE A 247 19.14 -41.75 -17.96
CA ILE A 247 18.12 -42.62 -17.37
C ILE A 247 16.74 -42.00 -17.63
N ASP A 248 15.92 -42.63 -18.46
CA ASP A 248 14.62 -42.10 -18.89
C ASP A 248 13.46 -42.92 -18.34
N LEU A 249 12.78 -42.41 -17.31
CA LEU A 249 11.55 -42.98 -16.76
C LEU A 249 10.39 -42.50 -17.65
N ALA A 250 10.07 -43.28 -18.69
CA ALA A 250 9.19 -42.92 -19.80
C ALA A 250 7.81 -43.62 -19.79
N GLY A 251 7.45 -44.30 -18.71
CA GLY A 251 6.18 -45.01 -18.59
C GLY A 251 5.02 -44.06 -18.37
N ALA A 252 3.91 -44.27 -19.09
CA ALA A 252 2.67 -43.55 -18.85
C ALA A 252 2.00 -44.08 -17.58
N THR A 253 1.78 -43.23 -16.58
CA THR A 253 1.25 -43.62 -15.27
C THR A 253 -0.18 -43.15 -15.09
N ALA A 254 -1.14 -44.07 -15.05
CA ALA A 254 -2.54 -43.80 -14.71
C ALA A 254 -2.80 -43.98 -13.20
N VAL A 255 -4.08 -43.98 -12.79
CA VAL A 255 -4.50 -44.27 -11.39
C VAL A 255 -3.78 -45.50 -10.88
N SER A 256 -3.20 -45.39 -9.69
CA SER A 256 -2.52 -46.49 -9.01
C SER A 256 -1.27 -47.03 -9.70
N GLN A 257 -0.69 -46.32 -10.67
CA GLN A 257 0.56 -46.68 -11.34
C GLN A 257 1.68 -45.69 -11.03
N TYR A 258 2.90 -46.19 -10.92
CA TYR A 258 4.10 -45.36 -10.76
C TYR A 258 5.35 -45.95 -11.40
N GLN A 259 6.38 -45.11 -11.53
CA GLN A 259 7.75 -45.53 -11.75
C GLN A 259 8.63 -44.98 -10.63
N ARG A 260 9.47 -45.84 -10.05
CA ARG A 260 10.30 -45.48 -8.90
C ARG A 260 11.78 -45.53 -9.25
N LEU A 261 12.43 -44.37 -9.26
CA LEU A 261 13.87 -44.26 -9.43
C LEU A 261 14.59 -44.81 -8.19
N ARG A 262 15.58 -45.68 -8.39
CA ARG A 262 16.39 -46.26 -7.32
C ARG A 262 17.24 -45.18 -6.65
N GLY A 263 17.00 -44.96 -5.35
CA GLY A 263 17.76 -44.06 -4.49
C GLY A 263 19.05 -44.68 -3.93
N GLY A 264 19.82 -43.87 -3.22
CA GLY A 264 21.18 -44.19 -2.77
C GLY A 264 22.20 -44.23 -3.92
N ARG A 265 21.89 -43.58 -5.05
CA ARG A 265 22.66 -43.64 -6.29
C ARG A 265 23.00 -42.26 -6.82
N THR A 266 24.08 -42.22 -7.59
CA THR A 266 24.49 -41.06 -8.39
C THR A 266 24.19 -41.34 -9.86
N TYR A 267 23.56 -40.38 -10.53
CA TYR A 267 23.19 -40.43 -11.95
C TYR A 267 23.82 -39.25 -12.69
N TYR A 268 24.05 -39.41 -14.01
CA TYR A 268 24.54 -38.31 -14.84
C TYR A 268 23.38 -37.43 -15.34
N ASN A 269 22.53 -37.94 -16.23
CA ASN A 269 21.24 -37.32 -16.57
C ASN A 269 20.07 -38.20 -16.16
N ILE A 270 19.00 -37.57 -15.69
CA ILE A 270 17.69 -38.21 -15.51
C ILE A 270 16.65 -37.46 -16.33
N LYS A 271 15.79 -38.20 -17.01
CA LYS A 271 14.60 -37.70 -17.68
C LYS A 271 13.36 -38.38 -17.10
N MET A 272 12.40 -37.57 -16.67
CA MET A 272 11.05 -37.99 -16.30
C MET A 272 10.14 -37.65 -17.49
N SER A 273 9.80 -38.64 -18.30
CA SER A 273 8.98 -38.48 -19.51
C SER A 273 7.79 -39.44 -19.51
N GLY A 274 6.88 -39.35 -20.47
CA GLY A 274 5.66 -40.16 -20.48
C GLY A 274 4.58 -39.58 -19.57
N ALA A 275 3.35 -39.59 -20.07
CA ALA A 275 2.23 -38.90 -19.45
C ALA A 275 1.86 -39.46 -18.08
N SER A 276 1.70 -38.58 -17.09
CA SER A 276 1.07 -38.91 -15.81
C SER A 276 -0.37 -38.39 -15.81
N SER A 277 -1.33 -39.28 -15.58
CA SER A 277 -2.75 -38.95 -15.49
C SER A 277 -3.36 -39.55 -14.23
N LEU A 278 -4.43 -38.90 -13.72
CA LEU A 278 -5.32 -39.47 -12.69
C LEU A 278 -4.59 -40.05 -11.46
N GLY A 279 -3.71 -39.29 -10.80
CA GLY A 279 -3.06 -39.73 -9.55
C GLY A 279 -1.88 -40.71 -9.70
N GLY A 280 -1.48 -41.07 -10.92
CA GLY A 280 -0.21 -41.74 -11.20
C GLY A 280 0.98 -40.78 -11.16
N TYR A 281 2.16 -41.26 -10.76
CA TYR A 281 3.34 -40.41 -10.58
C TYR A 281 4.67 -41.17 -10.74
N LYS A 282 5.77 -40.44 -10.78
CA LYS A 282 7.15 -40.93 -10.74
C LYS A 282 7.76 -40.48 -9.42
N ASP A 283 8.49 -41.34 -8.70
CA ASP A 283 9.12 -40.98 -7.43
C ASP A 283 10.57 -41.50 -7.33
N VAL A 284 11.24 -41.16 -6.23
CA VAL A 284 12.58 -41.66 -5.87
C VAL A 284 12.46 -42.52 -4.61
N THR A 285 13.15 -43.66 -4.47
CA THR A 285 13.00 -44.50 -3.25
C THR A 285 13.56 -43.82 -1.99
N SER A 286 14.63 -43.05 -2.15
CA SER A 286 15.43 -42.39 -1.12
C SER A 286 16.32 -41.32 -1.80
N ALA A 287 17.30 -40.75 -1.10
CA ALA A 287 18.15 -39.68 -1.64
C ALA A 287 18.84 -40.07 -2.96
N VAL A 288 18.85 -39.16 -3.93
CA VAL A 288 19.57 -39.31 -5.22
C VAL A 288 20.46 -38.10 -5.48
N VAL A 289 21.61 -38.35 -6.13
CA VAL A 289 22.54 -37.32 -6.62
C VAL A 289 22.53 -37.30 -8.14
N ILE A 290 22.45 -36.12 -8.74
CA ILE A 290 22.41 -35.91 -10.19
C ILE A 290 23.55 -34.97 -10.59
N ASN A 291 24.42 -35.44 -11.48
CA ASN A 291 25.65 -34.73 -11.82
C ASN A 291 25.52 -33.73 -12.97
N ASN A 292 24.59 -33.94 -13.92
CA ASN A 292 24.49 -33.11 -15.12
C ASN A 292 23.14 -32.42 -15.30
N ASN A 293 22.03 -33.15 -15.45
CA ASN A 293 20.70 -32.55 -15.66
C ASN A 293 19.56 -33.45 -15.15
N LEU A 294 18.54 -32.82 -14.56
CA LEU A 294 17.22 -33.42 -14.35
C LEU A 294 16.24 -32.78 -15.34
N SER A 295 15.57 -33.60 -16.17
CA SER A 295 14.52 -33.14 -17.07
C SER A 295 13.15 -33.69 -16.65
N VAL A 296 12.14 -32.82 -16.57
CA VAL A 296 10.73 -33.20 -16.39
C VAL A 296 9.95 -32.62 -17.57
N THR A 297 9.34 -33.50 -18.36
CA THR A 297 8.77 -33.12 -19.66
C THR A 297 7.32 -33.57 -19.83
N GLU A 298 6.70 -33.19 -20.95
CA GLU A 298 5.35 -33.60 -21.35
C GLU A 298 4.32 -33.31 -20.25
N THR A 299 3.63 -34.33 -19.75
CA THR A 299 2.72 -34.25 -18.59
C THR A 299 3.19 -35.15 -17.45
N ALA A 300 4.49 -35.45 -17.38
CA ALA A 300 5.06 -36.28 -16.33
C ALA A 300 4.90 -35.61 -14.96
N LEU A 301 4.51 -36.40 -13.95
CA LEU A 301 4.42 -35.98 -12.55
C LEU A 301 5.57 -36.61 -11.77
N LEU A 302 6.56 -35.82 -11.37
CA LEU A 302 7.56 -36.21 -10.38
C LEU A 302 7.06 -35.84 -8.99
N ASN A 303 6.87 -36.81 -8.09
CA ASN A 303 6.61 -36.57 -6.69
C ASN A 303 7.79 -37.10 -5.86
N SER A 304 8.67 -36.20 -5.43
CA SER A 304 9.81 -36.57 -4.60
C SER A 304 9.46 -36.70 -3.12
N PHE A 305 8.24 -36.33 -2.71
CA PHE A 305 7.87 -36.20 -1.30
C PHE A 305 8.92 -35.37 -0.54
N ASP A 306 9.28 -35.78 0.67
CA ASP A 306 10.34 -35.21 1.51
C ASP A 306 11.74 -35.76 1.19
N ARG A 307 11.91 -36.52 0.09
CA ARG A 307 13.17 -37.20 -0.24
C ARG A 307 14.12 -36.26 -0.98
N THR A 308 15.41 -36.40 -0.71
CA THR A 308 16.46 -35.54 -1.29
C THR A 308 16.73 -35.85 -2.75
N VAL A 309 16.60 -34.83 -3.61
CA VAL A 309 17.08 -34.83 -5.00
C VAL A 309 18.10 -33.70 -5.11
N SER A 310 19.39 -34.03 -5.20
CA SER A 310 20.47 -33.04 -5.13
C SER A 310 21.56 -33.25 -6.18
N GLY A 311 22.53 -32.33 -6.23
CA GLY A 311 23.78 -32.49 -6.98
C GLY A 311 24.11 -31.29 -7.86
N ASN A 312 25.15 -31.45 -8.69
CA ASN A 312 25.67 -30.40 -9.56
C ASN A 312 24.75 -30.09 -10.76
N ALA A 313 23.70 -30.88 -10.96
CA ALA A 313 22.80 -30.74 -12.09
C ALA A 313 22.00 -29.42 -12.10
N GLY A 314 21.58 -29.00 -13.29
CA GLY A 314 20.47 -28.07 -13.49
C GLY A 314 19.11 -28.80 -13.55
N LEU A 315 18.05 -28.02 -13.71
CA LEU A 315 16.68 -28.52 -13.92
C LEU A 315 16.13 -27.99 -15.24
N THR A 316 15.71 -28.90 -16.12
CA THR A 316 15.00 -28.59 -17.36
C THR A 316 13.53 -28.96 -17.21
N MET A 317 12.63 -28.01 -17.43
CA MET A 317 11.19 -28.24 -17.50
C MET A 317 10.61 -27.60 -18.76
N ASP A 318 10.22 -28.41 -19.73
CA ASP A 318 9.46 -28.04 -20.92
C ASP A 318 8.00 -28.54 -20.85
N GLY A 319 7.62 -29.09 -19.69
CA GLY A 319 6.30 -29.55 -19.34
C GLY A 319 6.28 -30.13 -17.91
N GLY A 320 5.29 -30.96 -17.62
CA GLY A 320 5.20 -31.76 -16.40
C GLY A 320 5.01 -30.97 -15.10
N ARG A 321 5.05 -31.70 -13.98
CA ARG A 321 4.98 -31.15 -12.62
C ARG A 321 6.00 -31.86 -11.73
N TRP A 322 6.66 -31.09 -10.87
CA TRP A 322 7.45 -31.63 -9.77
C TRP A 322 6.88 -31.18 -8.42
N ILE A 323 6.38 -32.12 -7.62
CA ILE A 323 5.99 -31.92 -6.22
C ILE A 323 7.17 -32.22 -5.31
N ASN A 324 7.61 -31.22 -4.55
CA ASN A 324 8.73 -31.31 -3.62
C ASN A 324 8.30 -30.85 -2.22
N ALA A 325 8.42 -31.73 -1.22
CA ALA A 325 8.14 -31.47 0.19
C ALA A 325 9.40 -31.53 1.08
N GLN A 326 10.60 -31.49 0.50
CA GLN A 326 11.86 -31.45 1.25
C GLN A 326 11.99 -30.11 1.99
N ASN A 327 12.17 -30.17 3.31
CA ASN A 327 12.23 -28.99 4.17
C ASN A 327 13.67 -28.50 4.42
N THR A 328 14.69 -29.29 4.06
CA THR A 328 16.10 -28.96 4.34
C THR A 328 16.76 -28.24 3.17
N GLY A 329 17.31 -27.05 3.42
CA GLY A 329 18.02 -26.25 2.41
C GLY A 329 17.10 -25.68 1.31
N ALA A 330 17.62 -24.72 0.54
CA ALA A 330 16.83 -24.06 -0.50
C ALA A 330 16.52 -25.02 -1.66
N GLN A 331 15.23 -25.23 -1.93
CA GLN A 331 14.73 -26.17 -2.92
C GLN A 331 14.56 -25.52 -4.30
N PRO A 332 14.87 -26.23 -5.40
CA PRO A 332 15.50 -27.56 -5.44
C PRO A 332 16.97 -27.57 -4.95
N LEU A 333 17.46 -28.70 -4.43
CA LEU A 333 18.89 -28.90 -4.06
C LEU A 333 19.81 -29.18 -5.26
N LEU A 334 19.46 -28.62 -6.42
CA LEU A 334 20.21 -28.73 -7.67
C LEU A 334 21.01 -27.44 -7.84
N ASP A 335 22.33 -27.54 -7.84
CA ASP A 335 23.19 -26.36 -7.73
C ASP A 335 23.49 -25.68 -9.07
N ALA A 336 23.08 -26.29 -10.18
CA ALA A 336 23.28 -25.78 -11.55
C ALA A 336 24.75 -25.46 -11.90
N ILE A 337 25.67 -26.27 -11.38
CA ILE A 337 27.10 -26.17 -11.69
C ILE A 337 27.39 -26.75 -13.07
N ALA A 338 26.76 -27.89 -13.41
CA ALA A 338 27.00 -28.60 -14.66
C ALA A 338 26.15 -28.06 -15.83
N THR A 339 24.86 -27.81 -15.57
CA THR A 339 23.94 -27.19 -16.55
C THR A 339 23.05 -26.16 -15.84
N PRO A 340 22.58 -25.11 -16.55
CA PRO A 340 21.70 -24.12 -15.96
C PRO A 340 20.27 -24.65 -15.76
N TYR A 341 19.47 -23.90 -15.00
CA TYR A 341 18.02 -24.08 -15.00
C TYR A 341 17.40 -23.61 -16.33
N LEU A 342 16.54 -24.43 -16.92
CA LEU A 342 15.77 -24.10 -18.13
C LEU A 342 14.30 -24.47 -17.91
N LEU A 343 13.54 -23.54 -17.33
CA LEU A 343 12.14 -23.75 -16.92
C LEU A 343 11.20 -23.06 -17.91
N THR A 344 11.06 -23.61 -19.12
CA THR A 344 10.26 -23.05 -20.23
C THR A 344 8.77 -23.35 -20.13
N ALA A 345 8.39 -24.40 -19.40
CA ALA A 345 7.01 -24.71 -19.05
C ALA A 345 6.98 -25.55 -17.75
N GLY A 346 5.82 -26.13 -17.43
CA GLY A 346 5.65 -27.01 -16.27
C GLY A 346 5.48 -26.27 -14.94
N VAL A 347 5.18 -27.04 -13.89
CA VAL A 347 4.88 -26.54 -12.54
C VAL A 347 5.86 -27.11 -11.51
N LEU A 348 6.52 -26.24 -10.76
CA LEU A 348 7.26 -26.63 -9.56
C LEU A 348 6.41 -26.33 -8.33
N GLU A 349 5.99 -27.38 -7.65
CA GLU A 349 5.12 -27.33 -6.47
C GLU A 349 5.94 -27.53 -5.19
N PHE A 350 5.81 -26.58 -4.27
CA PHE A 350 6.43 -26.57 -2.95
C PHE A 350 5.37 -26.96 -1.91
N ALA A 351 5.49 -28.21 -1.43
CA ALA A 351 4.53 -28.88 -0.55
C ALA A 351 5.05 -29.05 0.89
N GLY A 352 6.13 -28.35 1.25
CA GLY A 352 6.79 -28.47 2.56
C GLY A 352 5.96 -27.90 3.72
N SER A 353 6.17 -28.48 4.91
CA SER A 353 5.42 -28.16 6.13
C SER A 353 6.28 -27.68 7.28
N ALA A 354 7.60 -27.55 7.08
CA ALA A 354 8.55 -27.16 8.12
C ALA A 354 9.63 -26.19 7.58
N GLY A 355 9.19 -25.07 7.03
CA GLY A 355 10.06 -23.98 6.64
C GLY A 355 10.81 -24.23 5.34
N GLN A 356 10.16 -24.80 4.32
CA GLN A 356 10.77 -25.10 3.04
C GLN A 356 11.16 -23.81 2.29
N PRO A 357 12.46 -23.51 2.06
CA PRO A 357 12.88 -22.32 1.34
C PRO A 357 12.82 -22.54 -0.18
N ILE A 358 12.21 -21.64 -0.92
CA ILE A 358 12.27 -21.57 -2.39
C ILE A 358 13.60 -20.94 -2.80
N ARG A 359 14.41 -21.64 -3.60
CA ARG A 359 15.68 -21.13 -4.14
C ARG A 359 15.43 -19.99 -5.13
N GLY A 360 16.12 -18.86 -4.99
CA GLY A 360 16.05 -17.77 -5.97
C GLY A 360 17.20 -17.76 -6.98
N THR A 361 18.37 -18.25 -6.57
CA THR A 361 19.61 -18.24 -7.35
C THR A 361 20.33 -19.59 -7.26
N ALA A 362 20.92 -20.02 -8.36
CA ALA A 362 21.79 -21.19 -8.43
C ALA A 362 23.05 -20.84 -9.23
N ASN A 363 24.23 -21.27 -8.75
CA ASN A 363 25.52 -20.92 -9.35
C ASN A 363 25.67 -19.41 -9.69
N ALA A 364 25.31 -18.55 -8.72
CA ALA A 364 25.29 -17.08 -8.84
C ALA A 364 24.38 -16.48 -9.93
N LEU A 365 23.54 -17.28 -10.59
CA LEU A 365 22.55 -16.83 -11.56
C LEU A 365 21.14 -16.93 -10.99
N ALA A 366 20.28 -15.99 -11.39
CA ALA A 366 18.86 -16.04 -11.04
C ALA A 366 18.17 -17.23 -11.72
N ILE A 367 17.28 -17.91 -10.99
CA ILE A 367 16.41 -18.94 -11.56
C ILE A 367 15.15 -18.25 -12.06
N GLU A 368 14.89 -18.32 -13.37
CA GLU A 368 13.67 -17.82 -13.98
C GLU A 368 12.59 -18.91 -13.98
N TYR A 369 11.60 -18.78 -13.09
CA TYR A 369 10.52 -19.75 -12.92
C TYR A 369 9.38 -19.53 -13.92
N ASN A 370 8.89 -20.64 -14.51
CA ASN A 370 7.65 -20.66 -15.29
C ASN A 370 6.41 -20.63 -14.39
N ALA A 371 6.23 -21.65 -13.54
CA ALA A 371 5.11 -21.70 -12.61
C ALA A 371 5.55 -22.28 -11.28
N ILE A 372 5.33 -21.51 -10.21
CA ILE A 372 5.46 -21.94 -8.83
C ILE A 372 4.07 -22.10 -8.24
N GLU A 373 3.84 -23.23 -7.57
CA GLU A 373 2.68 -23.43 -6.71
C GLU A 373 3.13 -23.74 -5.27
N VAL A 374 2.51 -23.09 -4.29
CA VAL A 374 2.74 -23.32 -2.86
C VAL A 374 1.51 -24.01 -2.29
N THR A 375 1.61 -25.31 -2.03
CA THR A 375 0.59 -26.14 -1.35
C THR A 375 0.97 -26.46 0.09
N GLY A 376 2.25 -26.29 0.43
CA GLY A 376 2.79 -26.52 1.76
C GLY A 376 2.31 -25.51 2.80
N SER A 377 2.24 -25.94 4.05
CA SER A 377 1.78 -25.13 5.18
C SER A 377 2.87 -24.25 5.80
N ASP A 378 4.13 -24.38 5.37
CA ASP A 378 5.24 -23.53 5.82
C ASP A 378 6.33 -23.46 4.75
N VAL A 379 6.02 -22.75 3.66
CA VAL A 379 6.97 -22.44 2.58
C VAL A 379 7.45 -21.00 2.75
N ARG A 380 8.73 -20.77 2.51
CA ARG A 380 9.34 -19.45 2.64
C ARG A 380 10.28 -19.14 1.48
N LYS A 381 10.70 -17.89 1.35
CA LYS A 381 11.78 -17.53 0.44
C LYS A 381 13.17 -17.90 1.04
N SER A 382 14.18 -18.07 0.19
CA SER A 382 15.63 -18.13 0.54
C SER A 382 16.28 -16.74 0.39
N GLY A 383 17.52 -16.52 0.84
CA GLY A 383 18.18 -15.19 0.84
C GLY A 383 18.51 -14.54 -0.53
N SER A 384 17.56 -14.47 -1.47
CA SER A 384 17.64 -13.84 -2.80
C SER A 384 16.23 -13.54 -3.35
N ASN A 385 16.05 -13.01 -4.56
CA ASN A 385 14.71 -12.80 -5.14
C ASN A 385 14.17 -14.08 -5.82
N ILE A 386 12.84 -14.28 -5.84
CA ILE A 386 12.19 -15.23 -6.79
C ILE A 386 12.01 -14.49 -8.10
N THR A 387 12.60 -14.99 -9.18
CA THR A 387 12.46 -14.39 -10.51
C THR A 387 11.44 -15.19 -11.32
N LEU A 388 10.37 -14.53 -11.77
CA LEU A 388 9.41 -15.10 -12.70
C LEU A 388 9.78 -14.70 -14.13
N ARG A 389 9.73 -15.67 -15.06
CA ARG A 389 9.94 -15.42 -16.49
C ARG A 389 8.77 -14.63 -17.09
N SER A 390 8.91 -14.12 -18.31
CA SER A 390 7.77 -13.60 -19.08
C SER A 390 6.67 -14.65 -19.23
N GLY A 391 5.45 -14.32 -18.82
CA GLY A 391 4.29 -15.22 -18.74
C GLY A 391 4.26 -16.09 -17.49
N GLY A 392 5.23 -15.95 -16.59
CA GLY A 392 5.38 -16.80 -15.41
C GLY A 392 4.37 -16.50 -14.31
N SER A 393 4.10 -17.50 -13.47
CA SER A 393 3.14 -17.40 -12.38
C SER A 393 3.71 -17.86 -11.03
N PHE A 394 3.33 -17.18 -9.96
CA PHE A 394 3.52 -17.62 -8.58
C PHE A 394 2.17 -17.72 -7.88
N LYS A 395 1.84 -18.89 -7.34
CA LYS A 395 0.51 -19.14 -6.78
C LYS A 395 0.58 -19.75 -5.39
N VAL A 396 0.00 -19.08 -4.40
CA VAL A 396 -0.29 -19.66 -3.09
C VAL A 396 -1.64 -20.36 -3.19
N LYS A 397 -1.63 -21.68 -3.11
CA LYS A 397 -2.83 -22.52 -3.27
C LYS A 397 -3.69 -22.49 -2.02
N ALA A 398 -4.93 -22.93 -2.15
CA ALA A 398 -5.82 -23.11 -0.99
C ALA A 398 -5.17 -23.98 0.10
N GLY A 399 -5.10 -23.46 1.33
CA GLY A 399 -4.42 -24.11 2.46
C GLY A 399 -2.90 -23.97 2.49
N GLY A 400 -2.29 -23.45 1.42
CA GLY A 400 -0.87 -23.15 1.33
C GLY A 400 -0.52 -21.85 2.06
N MET A 401 0.72 -21.78 2.56
CA MET A 401 1.27 -20.61 3.24
C MET A 401 2.65 -20.29 2.72
N PHE A 402 2.84 -19.05 2.24
CA PHE A 402 4.13 -18.54 1.79
C PHE A 402 4.58 -17.37 2.66
N THR A 403 5.83 -17.39 3.12
CA THR A 403 6.44 -16.30 3.90
C THR A 403 7.66 -15.71 3.19
N ILE A 404 7.77 -14.38 3.16
CA ILE A 404 8.91 -13.66 2.57
C ILE A 404 9.34 -12.48 3.45
N ASN A 405 10.65 -12.22 3.52
CA ASN A 405 11.24 -11.19 4.37
C ASN A 405 12.56 -10.64 3.80
N ASP A 406 12.64 -9.33 3.65
CA ASP A 406 13.78 -8.57 3.13
C ASP A 406 14.21 -8.98 1.68
N GLU A 407 13.27 -9.50 0.88
CA GLU A 407 13.45 -9.90 -0.54
C GLU A 407 12.14 -9.76 -1.35
N ALA A 408 12.17 -10.03 -2.67
CA ALA A 408 11.00 -9.87 -3.53
C ALA A 408 10.75 -11.04 -4.50
N ILE A 409 9.48 -11.20 -4.87
CA ILE A 409 9.05 -11.81 -6.13
C ILE A 409 9.13 -10.74 -7.21
N ILE A 410 9.84 -11.04 -8.30
CA ILE A 410 10.18 -10.08 -9.35
C ILE A 410 9.86 -10.60 -10.75
N GLY A 411 9.63 -9.67 -11.68
CA GLY A 411 9.25 -9.93 -13.06
C GLY A 411 10.04 -9.05 -14.05
N PRO A 412 11.35 -9.30 -14.26
CA PRO A 412 12.23 -8.35 -14.95
C PRO A 412 11.90 -8.12 -16.43
N SER A 413 11.10 -8.98 -17.07
CA SER A 413 10.64 -8.79 -18.44
C SER A 413 9.32 -9.53 -18.74
N GLY A 414 8.42 -8.90 -19.50
CA GLY A 414 7.12 -9.46 -19.85
C GLY A 414 6.06 -9.33 -18.75
N SER A 415 4.93 -10.03 -18.91
CA SER A 415 3.80 -10.04 -17.96
C SER A 415 3.92 -11.23 -17.00
N GLN A 416 3.78 -11.04 -15.69
CA GLN A 416 3.77 -12.12 -14.69
C GLN A 416 2.56 -12.01 -13.79
N THR A 417 2.22 -13.12 -13.14
CA THR A 417 1.05 -13.19 -12.24
C THR A 417 1.42 -13.75 -10.88
N VAL A 418 1.06 -13.02 -9.81
CA VAL A 418 1.02 -13.53 -8.45
C VAL A 418 -0.44 -13.75 -8.04
N THR A 419 -0.78 -14.96 -7.62
CA THR A 419 -2.13 -15.32 -7.16
C THR A 419 -2.09 -15.86 -5.74
N VAL A 420 -3.01 -15.37 -4.89
CA VAL A 420 -3.32 -15.99 -3.60
C VAL A 420 -4.75 -16.52 -3.70
N GLU A 421 -4.89 -17.85 -3.73
CA GLU A 421 -6.19 -18.50 -3.84
C GLU A 421 -6.98 -18.39 -2.53
N SER A 422 -8.28 -18.69 -2.57
CA SER A 422 -9.14 -18.75 -1.38
C SER A 422 -8.50 -19.64 -0.30
N ASN A 423 -8.43 -19.16 0.95
CA ASN A 423 -7.76 -19.80 2.09
C ASN A 423 -6.24 -19.97 1.95
N GLY A 424 -5.60 -19.41 0.91
CA GLY A 424 -4.16 -19.25 0.83
C GLY A 424 -3.69 -18.08 1.70
N ILE A 425 -2.50 -18.21 2.30
CA ILE A 425 -1.90 -17.17 3.16
C ILE A 425 -0.58 -16.69 2.55
N PHE A 426 -0.54 -15.41 2.17
CA PHE A 426 0.71 -14.73 1.82
C PHE A 426 1.16 -13.89 3.02
N ARG A 427 2.27 -14.27 3.63
CA ARG A 427 2.87 -13.57 4.77
C ARG A 427 4.05 -12.72 4.31
N THR A 428 3.90 -11.40 4.45
CA THR A 428 4.96 -10.42 4.21
C THR A 428 5.59 -9.98 5.52
N ALA A 429 6.91 -10.04 5.60
CA ALA A 429 7.70 -9.42 6.66
C ALA A 429 8.62 -8.31 6.12
N ASP A 430 8.55 -8.02 4.82
CA ASP A 430 9.29 -6.92 4.19
C ASP A 430 8.92 -5.55 4.76
N VAL A 431 9.92 -4.69 4.95
CA VAL A 431 9.73 -3.34 5.51
C VAL A 431 8.71 -2.51 4.74
N ASP A 432 8.75 -2.57 3.41
CA ASP A 432 7.82 -1.82 2.56
C ASP A 432 6.57 -2.62 2.24
N GLY A 433 6.38 -3.80 2.83
CA GLY A 433 5.10 -4.52 2.81
C GLY A 433 4.86 -5.40 1.59
N PHE A 434 3.59 -5.63 1.25
CA PHE A 434 3.19 -6.64 0.28
C PHE A 434 3.50 -6.25 -1.18
N SER A 435 2.99 -5.11 -1.67
CA SER A 435 3.18 -4.66 -3.07
C SER A 435 2.87 -3.18 -3.25
N GLY A 436 3.25 -2.56 -4.38
CA GLY A 436 2.84 -1.18 -4.73
C GLY A 436 3.68 -0.03 -4.15
N GLY A 437 4.92 -0.29 -3.73
CA GLY A 437 5.85 0.73 -3.23
C GLY A 437 6.43 1.64 -4.33
N THR A 438 6.87 2.86 -3.96
CA THR A 438 7.32 3.92 -4.89
C THR A 438 8.84 4.04 -5.08
N GLY A 439 9.64 3.11 -4.53
CA GLY A 439 11.11 3.16 -4.56
C GLY A 439 11.79 1.88 -5.06
N THR A 440 13.10 1.95 -5.33
CA THR A 440 13.95 0.86 -5.83
C THR A 440 14.13 -0.27 -4.79
N ALA A 441 13.09 -1.10 -4.65
CA ALA A 441 12.94 -2.42 -4.01
C ALA A 441 13.04 -2.55 -2.47
N THR A 442 11.88 -2.79 -1.81
CA THR A 442 11.71 -3.64 -0.59
C THR A 442 10.23 -4.09 -0.37
N THR A 443 9.39 -4.26 -1.42
CA THR A 443 8.08 -4.95 -1.28
C THR A 443 8.19 -6.43 -1.63
N SER A 444 7.38 -7.28 -0.98
CA SER A 444 7.34 -8.73 -1.22
C SER A 444 7.04 -9.11 -2.66
N VAL A 445 6.14 -8.36 -3.30
CA VAL A 445 5.83 -8.44 -4.73
C VAL A 445 6.19 -7.10 -5.33
N ARG A 446 7.16 -7.08 -6.23
CA ARG A 446 7.71 -5.86 -6.79
C ARG A 446 6.80 -5.31 -7.90
N ALA A 447 6.87 -4.01 -8.14
CA ALA A 447 6.03 -3.30 -9.10
C ALA A 447 6.20 -3.74 -10.57
N ASP A 448 7.25 -4.52 -10.90
CA ASP A 448 7.45 -5.12 -12.21
C ASP A 448 6.63 -6.42 -12.41
N VAL A 449 5.96 -6.93 -11.37
CA VAL A 449 4.96 -7.99 -11.51
C VAL A 449 3.62 -7.35 -11.89
N GLU A 450 3.19 -7.54 -13.14
CA GLU A 450 2.02 -6.85 -13.71
C GLU A 450 0.70 -7.24 -13.06
N ASN A 451 0.48 -8.53 -12.79
CA ASN A 451 -0.82 -9.04 -12.34
C ASN A 451 -0.74 -9.57 -10.92
N ILE A 452 -1.51 -8.98 -10.02
CA ILE A 452 -1.74 -9.49 -8.67
C ILE A 452 -3.22 -9.88 -8.56
N VAL A 453 -3.47 -11.11 -8.11
CA VAL A 453 -4.81 -11.67 -7.94
C VAL A 453 -4.97 -12.15 -6.50
N LEU A 454 -5.89 -11.54 -5.76
CA LEU A 454 -6.29 -11.96 -4.43
C LEU A 454 -7.72 -12.52 -4.51
N ASP A 455 -7.86 -13.85 -4.49
CA ASP A 455 -9.17 -14.49 -4.58
C ASP A 455 -9.98 -14.24 -3.29
N ALA A 456 -11.31 -14.23 -3.39
CA ALA A 456 -12.19 -14.15 -2.22
C ALA A 456 -11.79 -15.18 -1.15
N GLY A 457 -11.58 -14.71 0.09
CA GLY A 457 -11.12 -15.54 1.21
C GLY A 457 -9.59 -15.73 1.31
N SER A 458 -8.80 -15.22 0.37
CA SER A 458 -7.33 -15.18 0.51
C SER A 458 -6.90 -14.26 1.66
N THR A 459 -5.70 -14.49 2.21
CA THR A 459 -5.17 -13.69 3.32
C THR A 459 -3.81 -13.11 2.97
N VAL A 460 -3.66 -11.80 3.19
CA VAL A 460 -2.35 -11.13 3.24
C VAL A 460 -2.05 -10.80 4.71
N GLU A 461 -0.96 -11.34 5.22
CA GLU A 461 -0.52 -11.17 6.61
C GLU A 461 0.77 -10.33 6.69
N TYR A 462 0.69 -9.19 7.37
CA TYR A 462 1.82 -8.31 7.68
C TYR A 462 2.45 -8.73 9.01
N ALA A 463 3.49 -9.55 8.96
CA ALA A 463 3.99 -10.32 10.11
C ALA A 463 5.42 -9.97 10.56
N ARG A 464 5.96 -8.82 10.15
CA ARG A 464 7.34 -8.46 10.50
C ARG A 464 7.57 -8.47 12.02
N GLN A 465 8.66 -9.08 12.46
CA GLN A 465 9.02 -9.25 13.88
C GLN A 465 10.51 -8.99 14.10
N ALA A 466 10.89 -8.14 15.06
CA ALA A 466 12.28 -7.74 15.29
C ALA A 466 13.23 -8.93 15.53
N SER A 467 12.77 -9.98 16.22
CA SER A 467 13.60 -11.14 16.57
C SER A 467 13.97 -12.05 15.39
N THR A 468 13.30 -11.92 14.25
CA THR A 468 13.53 -12.74 13.06
C THR A 468 14.29 -12.00 11.96
N LEU A 469 14.65 -10.74 12.19
CA LEU A 469 15.34 -9.91 11.21
C LEU A 469 16.87 -10.06 11.29
N PRO A 470 17.60 -9.79 10.19
CA PRO A 470 19.06 -9.61 10.23
C PRO A 470 19.46 -8.51 11.22
N SER A 471 20.68 -8.57 11.77
CA SER A 471 21.19 -7.63 12.79
C SER A 471 21.16 -6.14 12.41
N THR A 472 20.88 -5.82 11.13
CA THR A 472 20.76 -4.48 10.58
C THR A 472 19.37 -3.86 10.74
N ALA A 473 18.32 -4.64 11.04
CA ALA A 473 16.98 -4.11 11.28
C ALA A 473 16.69 -3.96 12.78
N SER A 474 16.17 -2.80 13.19
CA SER A 474 16.07 -2.41 14.60
C SER A 474 14.68 -2.61 15.22
N ASN A 475 13.66 -2.95 14.44
CA ASN A 475 12.27 -3.09 14.89
C ASN A 475 11.39 -3.85 13.86
N GLY A 476 10.20 -4.29 14.26
CA GLY A 476 9.21 -4.89 13.35
C GLY A 476 8.29 -3.89 12.65
N ASN A 477 8.68 -2.62 12.52
CA ASN A 477 7.85 -1.64 11.82
C ASN A 477 7.72 -2.04 10.35
N GLN A 478 6.51 -1.83 9.82
CA GLN A 478 6.15 -2.29 8.49
C GLN A 478 5.14 -1.34 7.85
N LEU A 479 5.28 -1.10 6.55
CA LEU A 479 4.31 -0.34 5.78
C LEU A 479 3.19 -1.25 5.29
N ILE A 480 1.93 -0.80 5.39
CA ILE A 480 0.77 -1.44 4.77
C ILE A 480 0.47 -0.71 3.46
N ASN A 481 0.66 -1.35 2.33
CA ASN A 481 0.48 -0.72 1.04
C ASN A 481 -0.93 -0.94 0.49
N ILE A 482 -1.22 -0.26 -0.62
CA ILE A 482 -2.36 -0.57 -1.47
C ILE A 482 -1.83 -1.45 -2.59
N PRO A 483 -2.27 -2.71 -2.70
CA PRO A 483 -1.81 -3.59 -3.77
C PRO A 483 -2.35 -3.10 -5.12
N TYR A 484 -1.54 -3.24 -6.17
CA TYR A 484 -1.92 -2.88 -7.54
C TYR A 484 -1.86 -4.09 -8.46
N SER A 485 -2.78 -4.15 -9.42
CA SER A 485 -2.80 -5.12 -10.50
C SER A 485 -3.10 -4.40 -11.81
N SER A 486 -2.24 -4.56 -12.81
CA SER A 486 -2.32 -3.86 -14.10
C SER A 486 -2.52 -2.34 -13.94
N GLY A 487 -1.80 -1.73 -12.99
CA GLY A 487 -1.86 -0.29 -12.72
C GLY A 487 -3.11 0.20 -11.97
N SER A 488 -3.99 -0.69 -11.52
CA SER A 488 -5.18 -0.34 -10.73
C SER A 488 -5.09 -0.87 -9.31
N PRO A 489 -5.54 -0.13 -8.27
CA PRO A 489 -5.56 -0.63 -6.91
C PRO A 489 -6.54 -1.80 -6.78
N ILE A 490 -6.19 -2.79 -5.98
CA ILE A 490 -7.04 -3.93 -5.63
C ILE A 490 -7.25 -3.98 -4.11
N ALA A 491 -8.34 -4.60 -3.69
CA ALA A 491 -8.69 -4.73 -2.27
C ALA A 491 -8.02 -5.95 -1.63
N TYR A 492 -7.74 -5.84 -0.33
CA TYR A 492 -7.43 -7.02 0.48
C TYR A 492 -8.68 -7.85 0.69
N GLN A 493 -8.53 -9.17 0.61
CA GLN A 493 -9.63 -10.09 0.87
C GLN A 493 -9.69 -10.36 2.38
N ASN A 494 -8.64 -10.88 3.00
CA ASN A 494 -8.43 -10.76 4.44
C ASN A 494 -7.09 -10.05 4.68
N LEU A 495 -7.09 -9.10 5.62
CA LEU A 495 -5.88 -8.39 6.06
C LEU A 495 -5.58 -8.77 7.50
N VAL A 496 -4.40 -9.34 7.73
CA VAL A 496 -3.93 -9.72 9.07
C VAL A 496 -2.71 -8.89 9.42
N LEU A 497 -2.70 -8.29 10.62
CA LEU A 497 -1.56 -7.59 11.20
C LEU A 497 -1.00 -8.45 12.34
N SER A 498 0.25 -8.87 12.28
CA SER A 498 0.90 -9.72 13.28
C SER A 498 2.39 -9.36 13.46
N GLY A 499 3.15 -10.18 14.17
CA GLY A 499 4.52 -9.86 14.57
C GLY A 499 4.58 -8.79 15.66
N ASP A 500 5.56 -7.89 15.58
CA ASP A 500 5.75 -6.77 16.50
C ASP A 500 5.91 -5.42 15.76
N GLY A 501 6.19 -4.33 16.48
CA GLY A 501 6.38 -2.99 15.91
C GLY A 501 5.10 -2.28 15.45
N ILE A 502 5.26 -1.16 14.75
CA ILE A 502 4.18 -0.30 14.25
C ILE A 502 3.89 -0.63 12.77
N LYS A 503 2.65 -1.00 12.49
CA LYS A 503 2.11 -1.21 11.13
C LYS A 503 1.42 0.08 10.68
N THR A 504 1.96 0.72 9.64
CA THR A 504 1.52 2.06 9.19
C THR A 504 1.13 2.01 7.71
N PRO A 505 -0.05 2.50 7.30
CA PRO A 505 -0.33 2.64 5.88
C PRO A 505 0.73 3.50 5.16
N GLN A 506 1.12 3.14 3.94
CA GLN A 506 2.25 3.79 3.28
C GLN A 506 1.98 5.24 2.86
N LEU A 507 0.84 5.51 2.22
CA LEU A 507 0.54 6.79 1.58
C LEU A 507 -0.45 7.60 2.42
N PRO A 508 -0.08 8.79 2.94
CA PRO A 508 -0.99 9.62 3.72
C PRO A 508 -2.27 9.98 2.93
N GLY A 509 -3.42 9.95 3.59
CA GLY A 509 -4.71 10.23 2.96
C GLY A 509 -5.24 9.18 1.97
N SER A 510 -4.52 8.07 1.77
CA SER A 510 -4.94 6.99 0.86
C SER A 510 -6.03 6.09 1.47
N THR A 511 -6.67 5.25 0.65
CA THR A 511 -7.71 4.31 1.12
C THR A 511 -7.20 2.87 1.05
N ILE A 512 -7.18 2.18 2.20
CA ILE A 512 -7.03 0.73 2.25
C ILE A 512 -8.42 0.11 2.19
N GLU A 513 -8.69 -0.62 1.11
CA GLU A 513 -9.93 -1.36 0.93
C GLU A 513 -9.76 -2.81 1.40
N VAL A 514 -10.68 -3.28 2.25
CA VAL A 514 -10.77 -4.67 2.71
C VAL A 514 -12.16 -5.19 2.37
N LYS A 515 -12.25 -6.36 1.72
CA LYS A 515 -13.51 -7.02 1.33
C LYS A 515 -13.91 -8.21 2.20
N GLY A 516 -13.03 -8.66 3.09
CA GLY A 516 -13.29 -9.67 4.11
C GLY A 516 -12.87 -9.15 5.47
N ASN A 517 -12.08 -9.89 6.25
CA ASN A 517 -11.83 -9.55 7.65
C ASN A 517 -10.53 -8.74 7.86
N LEU A 518 -10.55 -7.87 8.88
CA LEU A 518 -9.35 -7.24 9.44
C LEU A 518 -9.06 -7.82 10.82
N THR A 519 -7.93 -8.49 10.94
CA THR A 519 -7.52 -9.13 12.20
C THR A 519 -6.16 -8.60 12.63
N LYS A 520 -6.02 -8.23 13.89
CA LYS A 520 -4.73 -7.94 14.51
C LYS A 520 -4.40 -9.02 15.54
N ASN A 521 -3.28 -9.70 15.37
CA ASN A 521 -2.78 -10.74 16.26
C ASN A 521 -1.53 -10.28 17.02
N GLY A 522 -1.37 -10.77 18.25
CA GLY A 522 -0.14 -10.60 19.01
C GLY A 522 0.13 -9.17 19.47
N SER A 523 1.40 -8.77 19.44
CA SER A 523 1.91 -7.52 20.01
C SER A 523 2.11 -6.39 18.99
N ALA A 524 1.84 -6.62 17.70
CA ALA A 524 1.84 -5.57 16.69
C ALA A 524 1.02 -4.37 17.15
N SER A 525 1.34 -3.17 16.65
CA SER A 525 0.58 -1.94 16.87
C SER A 525 0.18 -1.35 15.52
N PHE A 526 -0.91 -0.57 15.49
CA PHE A 526 -1.38 0.08 14.27
C PHE A 526 -1.32 1.59 14.46
N ALA A 527 -0.74 2.29 13.49
CA ALA A 527 -0.76 3.74 13.43
C ALA A 527 -1.36 4.18 12.09
N HIS A 528 -2.46 4.91 12.14
CA HIS A 528 -3.03 5.50 10.92
C HIS A 528 -2.13 6.63 10.38
N ASN A 529 -2.27 6.96 9.10
CA ASN A 529 -1.52 8.03 8.43
C ASN A 529 -2.45 9.07 7.77
N GLU A 530 -3.58 9.37 8.41
CA GLU A 530 -4.64 10.23 7.86
C GLU A 530 -5.45 9.61 6.70
N GLY A 531 -5.18 8.35 6.34
CA GLY A 531 -5.94 7.60 5.35
C GLY A 531 -7.30 7.07 5.81
N THR A 532 -7.97 6.35 4.92
CA THR A 532 -9.28 5.73 5.13
C THR A 532 -9.16 4.21 5.12
N PHE A 533 -9.83 3.55 6.06
CA PHE A 533 -10.10 2.12 5.99
C PHE A 533 -11.52 1.88 5.51
N ALA A 534 -11.68 1.23 4.37
CA ALA A 534 -12.97 0.97 3.76
C ALA A 534 -13.29 -0.53 3.79
N PHE A 535 -14.35 -0.89 4.52
CA PHE A 535 -14.90 -2.23 4.58
C PHE A 535 -16.02 -2.33 3.53
N THR A 536 -15.71 -2.83 2.33
CA THR A 536 -16.60 -2.78 1.14
C THR A 536 -16.91 -4.16 0.57
N GLY A 537 -16.75 -5.19 1.40
CA GLY A 537 -17.03 -6.58 1.05
C GLY A 537 -18.46 -6.82 0.61
N ASN A 538 -18.65 -7.90 -0.14
CA ASN A 538 -19.99 -8.39 -0.51
C ASN A 538 -20.63 -9.27 0.58
N SER A 539 -19.86 -9.62 1.62
CA SER A 539 -20.30 -10.40 2.78
C SER A 539 -20.05 -9.60 4.06
N LEU A 540 -20.76 -9.93 5.15
CA LEU A 540 -20.56 -9.31 6.46
C LEU A 540 -19.10 -9.48 6.91
N GLN A 541 -18.44 -8.36 7.18
CA GLN A 541 -17.02 -8.31 7.54
C GLN A 541 -16.83 -8.28 9.05
N THR A 542 -15.65 -8.66 9.52
CA THR A 542 -15.32 -8.66 10.95
C THR A 542 -13.99 -7.95 11.22
N TYR A 543 -14.01 -7.08 12.24
CA TYR A 543 -12.84 -6.47 12.86
C TYR A 543 -12.58 -7.12 14.21
N THR A 544 -11.36 -7.62 14.41
CA THR A 544 -10.95 -8.29 15.65
C THR A 544 -9.51 -7.94 16.04
N VAL A 545 -9.29 -7.72 17.34
CA VAL A 545 -7.96 -7.61 17.94
C VAL A 545 -7.73 -8.75 18.93
N ASN A 546 -6.89 -9.70 18.54
CA ASN A 546 -6.42 -10.80 19.37
C ASN A 546 -5.09 -10.40 20.04
N SER A 547 -5.15 -9.81 21.24
CA SER A 547 -3.95 -9.48 22.02
C SER A 547 -3.83 -10.39 23.24
N PRO A 548 -2.61 -10.89 23.58
CA PRO A 548 -2.39 -11.64 24.81
C PRO A 548 -2.64 -10.81 26.09
N THR A 549 -2.72 -9.48 25.97
CA THR A 549 -3.01 -8.56 27.09
C THR A 549 -4.47 -8.12 27.15
N TYR A 550 -5.31 -8.58 26.21
CA TYR A 550 -6.72 -8.20 26.18
C TYR A 550 -7.47 -8.88 27.33
N THR A 551 -7.88 -8.09 28.31
CA THR A 551 -8.82 -8.53 29.35
C THR A 551 -9.97 -7.53 29.42
N VAL A 552 -11.15 -7.96 29.86
CA VAL A 552 -12.35 -7.10 29.98
C VAL A 552 -12.09 -5.82 30.81
N ASN A 553 -11.10 -5.85 31.70
CA ASN A 553 -10.76 -4.74 32.60
C ASN A 553 -9.47 -3.98 32.21
N SER A 554 -8.79 -4.40 31.16
CA SER A 554 -7.61 -3.74 30.59
C SER A 554 -7.63 -3.99 29.09
N PRO A 555 -8.36 -3.17 28.30
CA PRO A 555 -8.42 -3.35 26.86
C PRO A 555 -6.99 -3.31 26.33
N GLY A 556 -6.61 -4.36 25.59
CA GLY A 556 -5.32 -4.43 24.90
C GLY A 556 -5.14 -3.26 23.93
N PRO A 557 -4.00 -3.16 23.23
CA PRO A 557 -3.71 -2.05 22.32
C PRO A 557 -4.79 -1.91 21.24
N ILE A 558 -5.60 -0.85 21.36
CA ILE A 558 -6.70 -0.48 20.46
C ILE A 558 -6.13 0.01 19.13
N MET A 559 -6.67 -0.46 18.00
CA MET A 559 -6.33 0.13 16.71
C MET A 559 -7.08 1.46 16.54
N GLU A 560 -6.32 2.53 16.32
CA GLU A 560 -6.86 3.85 16.02
C GLU A 560 -6.81 4.11 14.52
N PHE A 561 -7.98 4.28 13.92
CA PHE A 561 -8.18 4.64 12.52
C PHE A 561 -8.41 6.14 12.38
N ASN A 562 -8.05 6.71 11.23
CA ASN A 562 -8.41 8.09 10.95
C ASN A 562 -9.85 8.17 10.42
N ASN A 563 -10.11 7.59 9.24
CA ASN A 563 -11.45 7.46 8.68
C ASN A 563 -11.83 5.98 8.52
N VAL A 564 -13.10 5.64 8.79
CA VAL A 564 -13.67 4.30 8.60
C VAL A 564 -14.94 4.39 7.75
N ILE A 565 -15.05 3.55 6.73
CA ILE A 565 -16.27 3.36 5.93
C ILE A 565 -16.80 1.95 6.18
N ASN A 566 -18.04 1.86 6.66
CA ASN A 566 -18.81 0.62 6.72
C ASN A 566 -19.66 0.49 5.44
N GLY A 567 -19.34 -0.49 4.60
CA GLY A 567 -20.02 -0.79 3.35
C GLY A 567 -21.37 -1.48 3.55
N SER A 568 -22.09 -1.69 2.46
CA SER A 568 -23.49 -2.16 2.50
C SER A 568 -23.67 -3.56 3.08
N SER A 569 -22.67 -4.45 3.03
CA SER A 569 -22.77 -5.78 3.65
C SER A 569 -22.53 -5.78 5.16
N GLY A 570 -22.04 -4.67 5.72
CA GLY A 570 -21.89 -4.46 7.16
C GLY A 570 -20.55 -4.90 7.75
N LEU A 571 -20.38 -4.56 9.04
CA LEU A 571 -19.17 -4.75 9.82
C LEU A 571 -19.50 -5.17 11.26
N ASN A 572 -18.93 -6.28 11.70
CA ASN A 572 -18.91 -6.72 13.09
C ASN A 572 -17.66 -6.15 13.79
N ILE A 573 -17.87 -5.38 14.85
CA ILE A 573 -16.83 -4.89 15.75
C ILE A 573 -16.79 -5.81 16.96
N ILE A 574 -15.79 -6.70 17.01
CA ILE A 574 -15.67 -7.69 18.10
C ILE A 574 -14.76 -7.19 19.23
N SER A 575 -13.87 -6.24 18.93
CA SER A 575 -12.94 -5.62 19.88
C SER A 575 -13.04 -4.10 19.78
N ASP A 576 -12.54 -3.38 20.78
CA ASP A 576 -12.54 -1.91 20.74
C ASP A 576 -11.86 -1.36 19.47
N MET A 577 -12.50 -0.37 18.86
CA MET A 577 -12.03 0.37 17.68
C MET A 577 -12.00 1.86 18.00
N ALA A 578 -10.88 2.54 17.78
CA ALA A 578 -10.81 3.99 17.92
C ALA A 578 -10.83 4.68 16.54
N ILE A 579 -11.51 5.82 16.44
CA ILE A 579 -11.64 6.62 15.22
C ILE A 579 -11.28 8.06 15.55
N ALA A 580 -10.36 8.66 14.79
CA ALA A 580 -9.82 9.98 15.01
C ALA A 580 -10.49 11.10 14.20
N GLN A 581 -11.13 10.75 13.07
CA GLN A 581 -11.75 11.73 12.18
C GLN A 581 -13.21 11.37 11.82
N SER A 582 -13.46 10.35 10.98
CA SER A 582 -14.83 10.08 10.53
C SER A 582 -15.22 8.61 10.54
N LEU A 583 -16.47 8.34 10.92
CA LEU A 583 -17.15 7.07 10.71
C LEU A 583 -18.31 7.28 9.74
N LYS A 584 -18.26 6.62 8.58
CA LYS A 584 -19.32 6.66 7.57
C LYS A 584 -20.02 5.30 7.45
N LEU A 585 -21.35 5.33 7.41
CA LEU A 585 -22.19 4.16 7.15
C LEU A 585 -22.82 4.32 5.76
N ASN A 586 -22.60 3.35 4.87
CA ASN A 586 -23.26 3.34 3.56
C ASN A 586 -24.74 2.92 3.68
N PRO A 587 -25.58 3.22 2.66
CA PRO A 587 -26.94 2.73 2.63
C PRO A 587 -27.01 1.21 2.79
N SER A 588 -28.00 0.75 3.55
CA SER A 588 -28.23 -0.66 3.93
C SER A 588 -27.14 -1.32 4.78
N SER A 589 -26.09 -0.58 5.19
CA SER A 589 -25.03 -1.14 6.02
C SER A 589 -25.55 -1.57 7.41
N GLN A 590 -24.94 -2.62 7.95
CA GLN A 590 -25.16 -3.06 9.33
C GLN A 590 -23.86 -2.86 10.12
N LEU A 591 -23.87 -2.03 11.17
CA LEU A 591 -22.76 -1.94 12.11
C LEU A 591 -23.14 -2.71 13.39
N ASN A 592 -22.50 -3.84 13.61
CA ASN A 592 -22.82 -4.73 14.74
C ASN A 592 -21.74 -4.60 15.81
N LEU A 593 -22.13 -4.18 17.01
CA LEU A 593 -21.22 -4.03 18.16
C LEU A 593 -21.36 -5.24 19.08
N SER A 594 -20.29 -6.02 19.25
CA SER A 594 -20.26 -7.17 20.17
C SER A 594 -20.25 -6.74 21.63
N ASP A 595 -20.34 -7.69 22.58
CA ASP A 595 -20.22 -7.37 24.01
C ASP A 595 -18.85 -6.86 24.46
N THR A 596 -17.85 -6.92 23.58
CA THR A 596 -16.48 -6.52 23.87
C THR A 596 -15.92 -5.52 22.85
N GLY A 597 -16.78 -4.94 22.01
CA GLY A 597 -16.37 -4.05 20.93
C GLY A 597 -17.00 -2.67 21.01
N ASP A 598 -16.37 -1.75 21.74
CA ASP A 598 -16.77 -0.34 21.72
C ASP A 598 -16.21 0.38 20.48
N VAL A 599 -16.96 1.36 19.97
CA VAL A 599 -16.45 2.33 18.98
C VAL A 599 -16.13 3.64 19.69
N ILE A 600 -14.84 3.97 19.78
CA ILE A 600 -14.33 5.14 20.48
C ILE A 600 -14.12 6.28 19.48
N LEU A 601 -14.93 7.32 19.58
CA LEU A 601 -14.78 8.55 18.80
C LEU A 601 -13.83 9.48 19.54
N ARG A 602 -12.59 9.57 19.06
CA ARG A 602 -11.52 10.32 19.72
C ARG A 602 -11.75 11.82 19.66
N SER A 603 -11.28 12.51 20.69
CA SER A 603 -11.12 13.95 20.66
C SER A 603 -9.77 14.31 21.23
N LYS A 604 -8.96 14.97 20.40
CA LYS A 604 -7.60 15.42 20.72
C LYS A 604 -7.53 16.94 20.59
N VAL A 605 -6.35 17.50 20.84
CA VAL A 605 -6.11 18.95 20.74
C VAL A 605 -6.32 19.50 19.32
N ASP A 606 -6.09 18.67 18.31
CA ASP A 606 -6.07 19.01 16.89
C ASP A 606 -7.35 18.59 16.15
N LYS A 607 -7.99 17.48 16.54
CA LYS A 607 -9.15 16.90 15.84
C LYS A 607 -10.18 16.32 16.81
N THR A 608 -11.44 16.31 16.38
CA THR A 608 -12.53 15.63 17.07
C THR A 608 -13.29 14.77 16.08
N ALA A 609 -13.37 13.47 16.35
CA ALA A 609 -14.03 12.52 15.49
C ALA A 609 -15.55 12.74 15.44
N TRP A 610 -16.15 12.45 14.29
CA TRP A 610 -17.60 12.50 14.09
C TRP A 610 -18.16 11.25 13.41
N VAL A 611 -19.45 11.03 13.61
CA VAL A 611 -20.23 10.10 12.79
C VAL A 611 -20.88 10.87 11.65
N ASP A 612 -20.74 10.38 10.43
CA ASP A 612 -21.36 10.96 9.25
C ASP A 612 -22.90 10.89 9.33
N ILE A 613 -23.60 11.47 8.36
CA ILE A 613 -25.04 11.29 8.15
C ILE A 613 -25.31 9.79 7.99
N ILE A 614 -26.11 9.22 8.88
CA ILE A 614 -26.54 7.82 8.84
C ILE A 614 -27.73 7.72 7.88
N PRO A 615 -27.63 6.96 6.77
CA PRO A 615 -28.76 6.73 5.87
C PRO A 615 -29.95 6.08 6.60
N THR A 616 -31.18 6.37 6.17
CA THR A 616 -32.41 5.86 6.81
C THR A 616 -32.51 4.34 6.88
N ASN A 617 -31.82 3.62 5.98
CA ASN A 617 -31.79 2.17 5.93
C ASN A 617 -30.48 1.56 6.47
N ALA A 618 -29.55 2.36 6.98
CA ALA A 618 -28.40 1.85 7.71
C ALA A 618 -28.80 1.52 9.16
N ILE A 619 -28.28 0.41 9.69
CA ILE A 619 -28.65 -0.10 11.00
C ILE A 619 -27.40 -0.18 11.88
N ILE A 620 -27.51 0.31 13.12
CA ILE A 620 -26.52 0.07 14.16
C ILE A 620 -27.14 -0.91 15.16
N ASN A 621 -26.60 -2.12 15.22
CA ASN A 621 -27.04 -3.14 16.14
C ASN A 621 -26.19 -3.08 17.42
N TYR A 622 -26.87 -2.73 18.50
CA TYR A 622 -26.32 -2.75 19.86
C TYR A 622 -26.73 -4.06 20.53
N GLY A 623 -25.80 -4.73 21.21
CA GLY A 623 -26.14 -5.88 22.05
C GLY A 623 -27.11 -5.52 23.20
N ASN A 624 -27.80 -6.53 23.72
CA ASN A 624 -28.99 -6.38 24.57
C ASN A 624 -28.68 -6.13 26.05
N THR A 625 -27.41 -6.03 26.44
CA THR A 625 -26.99 -5.91 27.84
C THR A 625 -26.27 -4.59 28.10
N ALA A 626 -26.10 -4.22 29.38
CA ALA A 626 -25.36 -3.02 29.77
C ALA A 626 -23.85 -3.11 29.48
N ILE A 627 -23.30 -4.33 29.41
CA ILE A 627 -21.92 -4.60 29.02
C ILE A 627 -21.73 -4.65 27.51
N SER A 628 -22.82 -4.68 26.74
CA SER A 628 -22.75 -4.73 25.28
C SER A 628 -22.00 -3.53 24.70
N GLY A 629 -21.36 -3.71 23.55
CA GLY A 629 -20.60 -2.66 22.86
C GLY A 629 -21.43 -1.40 22.62
N ARG A 630 -20.81 -0.24 22.82
CA ARG A 630 -21.39 1.10 22.72
C ARG A 630 -20.44 2.05 22.01
N PHE A 631 -20.92 3.25 21.73
CA PHE A 631 -20.03 4.34 21.37
C PHE A 631 -19.47 4.95 22.66
N VAL A 632 -18.16 5.19 22.67
CA VAL A 632 -17.49 6.02 23.67
C VAL A 632 -17.13 7.33 22.98
N VAL A 633 -17.78 8.40 23.37
CA VAL A 633 -17.62 9.71 22.75
C VAL A 633 -16.73 10.58 23.63
N GLU A 634 -15.53 10.90 23.14
CA GLU A 634 -14.54 11.68 23.87
C GLU A 634 -14.67 13.18 23.59
N ARG A 635 -14.44 14.04 24.58
CA ARG A 635 -14.48 15.50 24.44
C ARG A 635 -13.28 16.13 25.13
N PHE A 636 -12.33 16.59 24.32
CA PHE A 636 -11.11 17.23 24.79
C PHE A 636 -11.40 18.64 25.32
N ILE A 637 -11.02 18.89 26.57
CA ILE A 637 -11.15 20.17 27.26
C ILE A 637 -9.78 20.85 27.30
N LYS A 638 -9.58 21.77 26.37
CA LYS A 638 -8.36 22.57 26.24
C LYS A 638 -8.23 23.64 27.34
N TYR A 639 -9.32 24.34 27.64
CA TYR A 639 -9.33 25.46 28.58
C TYR A 639 -9.86 25.01 29.94
N PHE A 640 -8.94 24.46 30.73
CA PHE A 640 -9.17 24.09 32.13
C PHE A 640 -9.12 25.32 33.05
N GLN A 641 -9.72 25.19 34.23
CA GLN A 641 -10.02 26.29 35.17
C GLN A 641 -10.88 27.40 34.57
N ARG A 642 -11.69 27.05 33.57
CA ARG A 642 -12.64 27.94 32.93
C ARG A 642 -13.97 27.23 32.83
N TRP A 643 -15.04 28.00 32.74
CA TRP A 643 -16.35 27.41 32.49
C TRP A 643 -16.40 26.90 31.05
N ASN A 644 -17.10 25.79 30.84
CA ASN A 644 -17.32 25.18 29.54
C ASN A 644 -18.80 24.82 29.46
N LEU A 645 -19.48 25.21 28.36
CA LEU A 645 -20.88 24.90 28.13
C LEU A 645 -20.97 23.64 27.24
N LEU A 646 -21.29 22.51 27.85
CA LEU A 646 -21.07 21.18 27.29
C LEU A 646 -22.37 20.37 27.18
N SER A 647 -22.37 19.42 26.25
CA SER A 647 -23.35 18.35 26.12
C SER A 647 -22.65 16.98 25.98
N ALA A 648 -23.41 15.89 26.15
CA ALA A 648 -22.96 14.54 25.85
C ALA A 648 -23.87 13.92 24.77
N PRO A 649 -23.34 13.59 23.58
CA PRO A 649 -24.14 13.18 22.44
C PRO A 649 -24.43 11.66 22.42
N VAL A 650 -24.96 11.15 23.53
CA VAL A 650 -25.39 9.76 23.67
C VAL A 650 -26.88 9.71 24.03
N HIS A 651 -27.57 8.63 23.68
CA HIS A 651 -28.98 8.41 23.94
C HIS A 651 -29.21 7.71 25.29
N ASP A 652 -28.32 6.80 25.68
CA ASP A 652 -28.48 6.03 26.92
C ASP A 652 -28.22 6.89 28.15
N PHE A 653 -28.98 6.59 29.22
CA PHE A 653 -28.75 7.20 30.52
C PHE A 653 -27.36 6.82 31.05
N GLN A 654 -26.55 7.83 31.34
CA GLN A 654 -25.34 7.71 32.13
C GLN A 654 -25.34 8.86 33.13
N SER A 655 -25.08 8.58 34.41
CA SER A 655 -25.00 9.66 35.39
C SER A 655 -23.72 10.47 35.20
N VAL A 656 -23.72 11.73 35.63
CA VAL A 656 -22.50 12.56 35.65
C VAL A 656 -21.39 11.83 36.42
N LYS A 657 -21.75 11.10 37.49
CA LYS A 657 -20.81 10.30 38.27
C LYS A 657 -20.13 9.21 37.44
N SER A 658 -20.89 8.42 36.69
CA SER A 658 -20.33 7.30 35.91
C SER A 658 -19.73 7.71 34.57
N SER A 659 -20.06 8.91 34.07
CA SER A 659 -19.50 9.50 32.85
C SER A 659 -18.31 10.40 33.17
N TRP A 660 -18.53 11.71 33.32
CA TRP A 660 -17.46 12.72 33.43
C TRP A 660 -16.66 12.62 34.72
N GLN A 661 -17.15 11.95 35.75
CA GLN A 661 -16.39 11.63 36.97
C GLN A 661 -15.77 10.22 36.94
N GLU A 662 -15.82 9.51 35.81
CA GLU A 662 -15.22 8.18 35.57
C GLU A 662 -15.61 7.08 36.60
N GLY A 663 -16.72 7.26 37.32
CA GLY A 663 -17.31 6.27 38.24
C GLY A 663 -16.49 5.90 39.50
N GLY A 664 -15.22 6.29 39.57
CA GLY A 664 -14.29 5.86 40.62
C GLY A 664 -14.29 6.73 41.88
N SER A 665 -14.03 6.11 43.04
CA SER A 665 -13.75 6.80 44.32
C SER A 665 -12.34 7.41 44.36
N SER A 666 -11.40 6.84 43.58
CA SER A 666 -10.02 7.31 43.50
C SER A 666 -9.88 8.58 42.66
N LEU A 667 -9.20 9.58 43.21
CA LEU A 667 -8.98 10.88 42.59
C LEU A 667 -7.58 10.99 41.98
N ILE A 668 -7.27 10.09 41.03
CA ILE A 668 -5.97 9.97 40.36
C ILE A 668 -5.97 10.65 38.98
N SER A 669 -4.80 11.11 38.54
CA SER A 669 -4.62 11.68 37.19
C SER A 669 -4.45 10.56 36.16
N THR A 670 -5.31 10.55 35.14
CA THR A 670 -5.36 9.54 34.06
C THR A 670 -5.49 10.17 32.67
N GLY A 671 -5.61 11.50 32.58
CA GLY A 671 -5.96 12.25 31.38
C GLY A 671 -7.46 12.26 31.05
N TYR A 672 -8.30 11.54 31.81
CA TYR A 672 -9.74 11.43 31.57
C TYR A 672 -10.60 11.94 32.73
N GLY A 673 -11.79 12.44 32.40
CA GLY A 673 -12.81 12.90 33.34
C GLY A 673 -12.50 14.26 33.97
N THR A 674 -13.24 14.61 35.03
CA THR A 674 -12.97 15.78 35.87
C THR A 674 -13.51 15.53 37.28
N ARG A 675 -12.98 16.25 38.26
CA ARG A 675 -13.63 16.38 39.57
C ARG A 675 -14.81 17.32 39.49
N VAL A 676 -15.92 16.95 40.13
CA VAL A 676 -17.09 17.83 40.32
C VAL A 676 -17.24 18.13 41.81
N THR A 677 -17.08 19.40 42.17
CA THR A 677 -17.03 19.93 43.53
C THR A 677 -18.13 20.96 43.82
N ALA A 678 -18.46 21.15 45.10
CA ALA A 678 -19.48 22.08 45.60
C ALA A 678 -19.15 22.60 47.02
N PRO A 679 -19.79 23.66 47.54
CA PRO A 679 -19.71 24.01 48.96
C PRO A 679 -20.23 22.87 49.84
N ALA A 680 -19.69 22.74 51.05
CA ALA A 680 -20.10 21.69 51.99
C ALA A 680 -21.61 21.79 52.29
N ASN A 681 -22.37 20.74 52.00
CA ASN A 681 -23.81 20.64 52.23
C ASN A 681 -24.20 19.16 52.40
N SER A 682 -25.04 18.84 53.38
CA SER A 682 -25.52 17.47 53.65
C SER A 682 -26.35 16.86 52.53
N ASN A 683 -26.90 17.68 51.63
CA ASN A 683 -27.72 17.24 50.49
C ASN A 683 -26.89 16.95 49.23
N ASN A 684 -25.57 17.13 49.28
CA ASN A 684 -24.67 16.83 48.18
C ASN A 684 -24.48 15.30 48.04
N VAL A 685 -24.75 14.74 46.86
CA VAL A 685 -24.65 13.30 46.57
C VAL A 685 -23.78 13.08 45.32
N GLY A 686 -22.82 12.16 45.36
CA GLY A 686 -21.93 11.82 44.24
C GLY A 686 -20.79 12.81 43.92
N LEU A 687 -20.80 14.02 44.50
CA LEU A 687 -19.76 15.05 44.33
C LEU A 687 -18.40 14.61 44.91
N ASP A 688 -17.27 15.05 44.33
CA ASP A 688 -15.91 14.59 44.67
C ASP A 688 -15.20 15.39 45.76
N GLY A 689 -15.76 16.52 46.19
CA GLY A 689 -15.16 17.32 47.26
C GLY A 689 -15.66 18.75 47.36
N ASN A 690 -15.07 19.49 48.30
CA ASN A 690 -15.52 20.82 48.67
C ASN A 690 -14.83 21.93 47.87
N SER A 691 -15.58 22.96 47.47
CA SER A 691 -15.07 24.20 46.86
C SER A 691 -15.91 25.42 47.22
N THR A 692 -15.40 26.63 46.99
CA THR A 692 -16.09 27.90 47.28
C THR A 692 -17.41 28.09 46.51
N GLY A 693 -17.56 27.44 45.36
CA GLY A 693 -18.81 27.39 44.59
C GLY A 693 -18.99 26.03 43.92
N HIS A 694 -20.18 25.77 43.39
CA HIS A 694 -20.43 24.59 42.57
C HIS A 694 -19.65 24.69 41.28
N SER A 695 -19.06 23.57 40.84
CA SER A 695 -18.32 23.47 39.57
C SER A 695 -19.13 22.87 38.43
N LEU A 696 -20.37 22.48 38.69
CA LEU A 696 -21.30 22.01 37.66
C LEU A 696 -22.69 22.62 37.91
N LYS A 697 -23.25 23.21 36.86
CA LYS A 697 -24.56 23.86 36.87
C LYS A 697 -25.38 23.41 35.66
N SER A 698 -26.71 23.47 35.77
CA SER A 698 -27.62 23.25 34.64
C SER A 698 -28.61 24.39 34.51
N TRP A 699 -28.98 24.74 33.28
CA TRP A 699 -29.90 25.84 33.05
C TRP A 699 -31.33 25.47 33.45
N ASN A 700 -32.00 26.37 34.17
CA ASN A 700 -33.41 26.27 34.51
C ASN A 700 -34.19 27.42 33.87
N ALA A 701 -35.05 27.06 32.92
CA ALA A 701 -35.90 27.99 32.18
C ALA A 701 -37.35 28.03 32.70
N MET A 702 -37.67 27.35 33.82
CA MET A 702 -39.06 27.15 34.29
C MET A 702 -39.50 28.10 35.41
N THR A 703 -38.66 29.07 35.80
CA THR A 703 -38.96 30.09 36.81
C THR A 703 -39.30 31.43 36.15
N ALA A 704 -40.04 32.30 36.86
CA ALA A 704 -40.30 33.68 36.42
C ALA A 704 -39.00 34.50 36.18
N THR A 705 -37.87 34.02 36.71
CA THR A 705 -36.51 34.52 36.49
C THR A 705 -35.60 33.34 36.08
N PRO A 706 -35.44 33.05 34.77
CA PRO A 706 -34.56 32.00 34.27
C PRO A 706 -33.11 32.15 34.78
N GLY A 707 -32.45 31.03 35.08
CA GLY A 707 -31.10 31.08 35.66
C GLY A 707 -30.37 29.74 35.74
N TRP A 708 -29.19 29.77 36.36
CA TRP A 708 -28.34 28.58 36.56
C TRP A 708 -28.65 27.90 37.89
N ASP A 709 -29.09 26.64 37.84
CA ASP A 709 -29.23 25.79 39.02
C ASP A 709 -27.94 25.02 39.30
N ASN A 710 -27.58 24.95 40.58
CA ASN A 710 -26.43 24.17 41.03
C ASN A 710 -26.76 22.66 40.99
N VAL A 711 -25.86 21.86 40.42
CA VAL A 711 -26.01 20.39 40.45
C VAL A 711 -25.52 19.87 41.81
N ILE A 712 -26.45 19.33 42.60
CA ILE A 712 -26.18 18.81 43.96
C ILE A 712 -26.11 17.28 44.03
N ASN A 713 -26.61 16.56 43.01
CA ASN A 713 -26.59 15.09 42.96
C ASN A 713 -26.06 14.60 41.62
N THR A 714 -24.83 14.09 41.56
CA THR A 714 -24.25 13.56 40.32
C THR A 714 -24.48 12.07 40.10
N ASP A 715 -24.99 11.34 41.09
CA ASP A 715 -25.30 9.91 40.99
C ASP A 715 -26.54 9.66 40.13
N THR A 716 -27.52 10.58 40.18
CA THR A 716 -28.78 10.44 39.46
C THR A 716 -28.96 11.46 38.32
N THR A 717 -28.12 12.50 38.27
CA THR A 717 -28.18 13.49 37.18
C THR A 717 -27.67 12.90 35.87
N PRO A 718 -28.49 12.78 34.81
CA PRO A 718 -28.04 12.28 33.52
C PRO A 718 -27.07 13.26 32.85
N VAL A 719 -26.02 12.72 32.23
CA VAL A 719 -25.06 13.51 31.42
C VAL A 719 -25.65 13.88 30.06
N ASN A 720 -26.54 13.05 29.51
CA ASN A 720 -27.12 13.15 28.18
C ASN A 720 -28.42 13.97 28.13
N ARG A 721 -28.47 15.07 28.87
CA ARG A 721 -29.66 15.93 28.93
C ARG A 721 -29.86 16.66 27.61
N PRO A 722 -31.11 16.99 27.24
CA PRO A 722 -31.39 17.81 26.05
C PRO A 722 -31.03 19.30 26.25
N ILE A 723 -30.47 19.66 27.42
CA ILE A 723 -29.99 20.99 27.79
C ILE A 723 -28.52 20.91 28.18
N GLY A 724 -27.80 22.04 28.07
CA GLY A 724 -26.38 22.11 28.39
C GLY A 724 -26.05 22.09 29.88
N PHE A 725 -24.88 21.53 30.18
CA PHE A 725 -24.20 21.71 31.46
C PHE A 725 -23.18 22.83 31.37
N PHE A 726 -23.11 23.64 32.42
CA PHE A 726 -22.03 24.59 32.60
C PHE A 726 -21.04 24.01 33.60
N LEU A 727 -19.89 23.60 33.11
CA LEU A 727 -18.88 22.86 33.86
C LEU A 727 -17.60 23.67 34.00
N PHE A 728 -17.14 23.83 35.23
CA PHE A 728 -15.83 24.37 35.57
C PHE A 728 -14.82 23.21 35.69
N ALA A 729 -14.31 22.75 34.56
CA ALA A 729 -13.34 21.66 34.51
C ALA A 729 -11.95 22.17 34.93
N ARG A 730 -11.34 21.58 35.96
CA ARG A 730 -9.98 21.95 36.41
C ARG A 730 -8.89 21.10 35.75
N GLY A 731 -9.28 19.95 35.22
CA GLY A 731 -8.43 18.94 34.62
C GLY A 731 -9.03 17.58 34.88
N ASP A 732 -8.22 16.54 34.74
CA ASP A 732 -8.68 15.18 34.98
C ASP A 732 -9.06 14.93 36.45
N ARG A 733 -9.46 13.70 36.76
CA ARG A 733 -9.83 13.25 38.12
C ARG A 733 -8.75 13.49 39.18
N GLY A 734 -7.51 13.79 38.80
CA GLY A 734 -6.39 14.10 39.69
C GLY A 734 -6.34 15.55 40.18
N PHE A 735 -7.09 16.48 39.57
CA PHE A 735 -7.00 17.93 39.83
C PHE A 735 -8.22 18.50 40.57
N GLY A 736 -7.97 19.33 41.59
CA GLY A 736 -8.99 19.89 42.46
C GLY A 736 -8.64 21.29 43.00
N PRO A 737 -9.53 21.91 43.79
CA PRO A 737 -9.45 23.33 44.18
C PRO A 737 -8.21 23.74 45.00
N ALA A 738 -7.44 22.79 45.55
CA ALA A 738 -6.32 23.03 46.46
C ALA A 738 -5.03 22.26 46.09
N GLN A 739 -4.90 21.77 44.85
CA GLN A 739 -3.72 21.02 44.38
C GLN A 739 -2.77 21.87 43.54
N SER A 740 -1.48 21.50 43.49
CA SER A 740 -0.45 22.12 42.63
C SER A 740 0.15 21.07 41.69
N PRO A 741 0.18 21.30 40.36
CA PRO A 741 -0.36 22.46 39.66
C PRO A 741 -1.90 22.50 39.76
N ALA A 742 -2.48 23.70 39.67
CA ALA A 742 -3.90 23.91 39.93
C ALA A 742 -4.84 23.30 38.88
N GLY A 743 -4.33 22.74 37.78
CA GLY A 743 -5.12 22.16 36.71
C GLY A 743 -4.30 21.65 35.52
N SER A 744 -4.97 20.95 34.60
CA SER A 744 -4.41 20.42 33.35
C SER A 744 -5.52 20.22 32.30
N VAL A 745 -5.16 19.98 31.04
CA VAL A 745 -6.12 19.53 30.02
C VAL A 745 -6.69 18.16 30.40
N THR A 746 -7.91 17.87 29.94
CA THR A 746 -8.56 16.58 30.19
C THR A 746 -9.48 16.18 29.05
N THR A 747 -9.80 14.91 28.97
CA THR A 747 -10.79 14.37 28.03
C THR A 747 -11.98 13.80 28.79
N LEU A 748 -13.16 14.39 28.59
CA LEU A 748 -14.40 13.84 29.15
C LEU A 748 -14.93 12.75 28.23
N ARG A 749 -15.58 11.71 28.77
CA ARG A 749 -16.13 10.62 27.96
C ARG A 749 -17.53 10.25 28.38
N SER A 750 -18.40 10.04 27.40
CA SER A 750 -19.74 9.50 27.59
C SER A 750 -19.89 8.21 26.80
N ARG A 751 -20.45 7.16 27.41
CA ARG A 751 -20.64 5.84 26.80
C ARG A 751 -22.13 5.55 26.63
N GLY A 752 -22.54 5.16 25.42
CA GLY A 752 -23.93 4.78 25.14
C GLY A 752 -24.23 4.61 23.66
N ARG A 753 -25.50 4.30 23.33
CA ARG A 753 -26.02 4.45 21.96
C ARG A 753 -25.90 5.91 21.53
N ILE A 754 -25.62 6.19 20.26
CA ILE A 754 -25.62 7.58 19.75
C ILE A 754 -27.03 7.96 19.32
N ASN A 755 -27.34 9.27 19.37
CA ASN A 755 -28.60 9.75 18.81
C ASN A 755 -28.58 9.70 17.28
N VAL A 756 -29.68 9.28 16.66
CA VAL A 756 -29.86 9.22 15.20
C VAL A 756 -31.10 10.03 14.84
N GLY A 757 -30.94 11.06 14.00
CA GLY A 757 -32.01 11.99 13.66
C GLY A 757 -32.95 11.50 12.56
N ASN A 758 -33.00 10.18 12.31
CA ASN A 758 -33.92 9.56 11.37
C ASN A 758 -35.22 9.18 12.11
N PRO A 759 -36.40 9.62 11.64
CA PRO A 759 -37.67 9.24 12.26
C PRO A 759 -37.88 7.72 12.30
N GLY A 760 -38.26 7.19 13.46
CA GLY A 760 -38.49 5.76 13.69
C GLY A 760 -37.23 4.96 14.05
N SER A 761 -36.09 5.60 14.29
CA SER A 761 -34.83 4.93 14.70
C SER A 761 -34.84 4.41 16.15
N GLY A 762 -35.74 4.92 17.01
CA GLY A 762 -35.85 4.52 18.42
C GLY A 762 -34.73 5.07 19.32
N VAL A 763 -33.86 5.90 18.77
CA VAL A 763 -32.79 6.64 19.45
C VAL A 763 -32.74 8.10 18.95
N GLU A 764 -33.90 8.66 18.64
CA GLU A 764 -34.02 10.03 18.17
C GLU A 764 -33.63 11.05 19.26
N PRO A 765 -33.02 12.18 18.89
CA PRO A 765 -32.81 13.28 19.83
C PRO A 765 -34.10 13.74 20.49
N THR A 766 -34.07 13.95 21.81
CA THR A 766 -35.20 14.53 22.53
C THR A 766 -35.46 15.97 22.07
N VAL A 767 -36.70 16.26 21.70
CA VAL A 767 -37.16 17.60 21.31
C VAL A 767 -37.19 18.54 22.52
N VAL A 768 -36.59 19.72 22.39
CA VAL A 768 -36.61 20.75 23.45
C VAL A 768 -37.78 21.70 23.21
N THR A 769 -38.81 21.62 24.05
CA THR A 769 -39.94 22.56 24.01
C THR A 769 -39.97 23.43 25.26
N ARG A 770 -40.19 24.74 25.09
CA ARG A 770 -40.29 25.73 26.18
C ARG A 770 -41.42 26.72 25.91
N THR A 771 -42.23 27.00 26.92
CA THR A 771 -43.35 27.95 26.82
C THR A 771 -42.95 29.28 27.44
N SER A 772 -42.89 30.33 26.63
CA SER A 772 -42.64 31.70 27.11
C SER A 772 -43.95 32.38 27.51
N THR A 773 -43.98 32.99 28.69
CA THR A 773 -45.07 33.88 29.14
C THR A 773 -44.78 35.37 28.87
N SER A 774 -43.59 35.68 28.38
CA SER A 774 -43.11 37.06 28.14
C SER A 774 -43.10 37.40 26.66
N ALA A 775 -43.63 38.57 26.31
CA ALA A 775 -43.54 39.14 24.95
C ALA A 775 -42.09 39.45 24.55
N ASN A 776 -41.18 39.53 25.52
CA ASN A 776 -39.75 39.72 25.30
C ASN A 776 -38.97 38.41 25.10
N GLY A 777 -39.61 37.24 25.23
CA GLY A 777 -38.96 35.93 25.19
C GLY A 777 -38.14 35.60 26.45
N TYR A 778 -37.79 34.32 26.63
CA TYR A 778 -36.82 33.86 27.63
C TYR A 778 -35.70 33.05 26.96
N PHE A 779 -34.50 33.07 27.55
CA PHE A 779 -33.39 32.22 27.14
C PHE A 779 -33.58 30.79 27.62
N TYR A 780 -33.25 29.83 26.77
CA TYR A 780 -33.12 28.43 27.18
C TYR A 780 -31.96 27.74 26.49
N SER A 781 -31.32 26.83 27.25
CA SER A 781 -30.20 26.05 26.76
C SER A 781 -30.68 24.86 25.92
N VAL A 782 -29.90 24.55 24.89
CA VAL A 782 -30.08 23.41 24.01
C VAL A 782 -28.74 22.68 23.90
N ALA A 783 -28.75 21.36 24.03
CA ALA A 783 -27.59 20.51 23.78
C ALA A 783 -27.51 20.12 22.30
N ASN A 784 -26.33 20.15 21.67
CA ASN A 784 -26.13 19.39 20.43
C ASN A 784 -26.20 17.89 20.78
N PRO A 785 -27.19 17.13 20.25
CA PRO A 785 -27.41 15.74 20.62
C PRO A 785 -26.53 14.77 19.81
N PHE A 786 -25.92 15.23 18.72
CA PHE A 786 -25.21 14.35 17.79
C PHE A 786 -23.72 14.26 18.09
N ALA A 787 -23.16 13.08 17.84
CA ALA A 787 -21.73 12.84 17.82
C ALA A 787 -21.05 13.45 16.58
N SER A 788 -21.54 14.61 16.13
CA SER A 788 -21.15 15.35 14.93
C SER A 788 -21.49 16.83 15.15
N ALA A 789 -20.81 17.72 14.43
CA ALA A 789 -21.23 19.11 14.37
C ALA A 789 -22.55 19.23 13.59
N ILE A 790 -23.33 20.26 13.90
CA ILE A 790 -24.60 20.57 13.22
C ILE A 790 -24.58 21.97 12.64
N ASP A 791 -25.42 22.17 11.63
CA ASP A 791 -25.75 23.47 11.09
C ASP A 791 -27.00 24.05 11.79
N PHE A 792 -26.82 25.12 12.57
CA PHE A 792 -27.92 25.78 13.27
C PHE A 792 -28.96 26.39 12.31
N GLU A 793 -28.55 26.80 11.11
CA GLU A 793 -29.45 27.35 10.11
C GLU A 793 -30.52 26.33 9.71
N LYS A 794 -30.12 25.07 9.49
CA LYS A 794 -31.05 23.97 9.19
C LYS A 794 -31.99 23.68 10.35
N VAL A 795 -31.49 23.79 11.59
CA VAL A 795 -32.30 23.60 12.81
C VAL A 795 -33.36 24.70 12.94
N LEU A 796 -32.98 25.95 12.67
CA LEU A 796 -33.87 27.11 12.69
C LEU A 796 -34.91 27.05 11.56
N GLU A 797 -34.47 26.83 10.32
CA GLU A 797 -35.32 26.90 9.13
C GLU A 797 -36.35 25.77 9.07
N ARG A 798 -36.12 24.67 9.81
CA ARG A 798 -37.11 23.62 10.03
C ARG A 798 -38.37 24.11 10.73
N GLN A 799 -38.27 25.12 11.59
CA GLN A 799 -39.43 25.63 12.31
C GLN A 799 -40.32 26.44 11.35
N ALA A 800 -41.58 26.02 11.22
CA ALA A 800 -42.56 26.73 10.41
C ALA A 800 -42.84 28.13 10.98
N LEU A 801 -43.02 29.11 10.10
CA LEU A 801 -43.42 30.46 10.50
C LEU A 801 -44.88 30.44 10.99
N VAL A 802 -45.09 30.84 12.23
CA VAL A 802 -46.42 31.06 12.81
C VAL A 802 -46.55 32.56 13.09
N ASN A 803 -47.42 33.24 12.34
CA ASN A 803 -47.60 34.70 12.40
C ASN A 803 -46.30 35.50 12.23
N GLY A 804 -45.37 35.01 11.39
CA GLY A 804 -44.07 35.66 11.16
C GLY A 804 -42.97 35.29 12.16
N PHE A 805 -43.26 34.43 13.15
CA PHE A 805 -42.31 34.00 14.19
C PHE A 805 -41.99 32.51 14.05
N ARG A 806 -40.71 32.13 14.21
CA ARG A 806 -40.24 30.74 14.16
C ARG A 806 -40.34 30.03 15.51
N GLY A 807 -40.54 30.77 16.60
CA GLY A 807 -40.54 30.27 17.96
C GLY A 807 -39.20 30.51 18.65
N ILE A 808 -38.12 30.59 17.87
CA ILE A 808 -36.79 30.99 18.32
C ILE A 808 -36.27 32.08 17.40
N LYS A 809 -35.50 33.02 17.95
CA LYS A 809 -34.92 34.12 17.17
C LYS A 809 -33.83 33.61 16.22
N ASP A 810 -33.55 34.41 15.19
CA ASP A 810 -32.44 34.24 14.25
C ASP A 810 -31.07 34.60 14.89
N GLN A 811 -30.88 34.18 16.14
CA GLN A 811 -29.65 34.34 16.91
C GLN A 811 -29.51 33.20 17.91
N PHE A 812 -28.27 32.84 18.22
CA PHE A 812 -27.93 31.87 19.24
C PHE A 812 -26.69 32.32 20.01
N TYR A 813 -26.50 31.79 21.21
CA TYR A 813 -25.41 32.20 22.09
C TYR A 813 -24.54 31.01 22.44
N LEU A 814 -23.23 31.21 22.30
CA LEU A 814 -22.21 30.25 22.66
C LEU A 814 -21.44 30.74 23.87
N TRP A 815 -20.86 29.80 24.61
CA TRP A 815 -19.86 30.13 25.62
C TRP A 815 -18.46 30.03 25.01
N ASP A 816 -17.66 31.07 25.17
CA ASP A 816 -16.25 31.09 24.79
C ASP A 816 -15.36 30.94 26.04
N PRO A 817 -14.75 29.76 26.25
CA PRO A 817 -13.80 29.56 27.32
C PRO A 817 -12.38 30.12 27.05
N SER A 818 -12.02 30.52 25.82
CA SER A 818 -10.68 31.01 25.45
C SER A 818 -10.39 32.46 25.89
N ASP A 819 -11.43 33.27 26.02
CA ASP A 819 -11.31 34.68 26.40
C ASP A 819 -11.31 34.83 27.93
N VAL A 820 -10.55 35.79 28.45
CA VAL A 820 -10.34 35.96 29.89
C VAL A 820 -11.51 36.66 30.58
N GLY A 821 -12.24 37.59 29.94
CA GLY A 821 -13.30 38.35 30.62
C GLY A 821 -12.85 38.98 31.96
N GLY A 822 -13.80 39.46 32.77
CA GLY A 822 -13.46 40.13 34.05
C GLY A 822 -12.97 39.19 35.17
N TYR A 823 -13.27 37.89 35.07
CA TYR A 823 -12.95 36.88 36.10
C TYR A 823 -11.99 35.78 35.63
N GLY A 824 -11.47 35.84 34.39
CA GLY A 824 -10.52 34.85 33.87
C GLY A 824 -11.13 33.53 33.38
N VAL A 825 -12.47 33.40 33.30
CA VAL A 825 -13.16 32.10 33.21
C VAL A 825 -14.04 31.89 31.97
N GLY A 826 -14.03 32.81 31.01
CA GLY A 826 -14.80 32.77 29.76
C GLY A 826 -15.88 33.85 29.65
N LYS A 827 -16.53 33.96 28.48
CA LYS A 827 -17.62 34.91 28.19
C LYS A 827 -18.66 34.35 27.21
N TYR A 828 -19.87 34.94 27.17
CA TYR A 828 -20.83 34.63 26.11
C TYR A 828 -20.47 35.34 24.80
N VAL A 829 -20.71 34.65 23.69
CA VAL A 829 -20.63 35.20 22.34
C VAL A 829 -21.97 34.98 21.66
N THR A 830 -22.64 36.07 21.32
CA THR A 830 -23.86 36.04 20.52
C THR A 830 -23.49 35.84 19.07
N ILE A 831 -24.18 34.95 18.38
CA ILE A 831 -24.13 34.80 16.93
C ILE A 831 -25.52 35.17 16.40
N TYR A 832 -25.60 36.09 15.46
CA TYR A 832 -26.88 36.54 14.89
C TYR A 832 -26.85 36.42 13.38
N ARG A 833 -28.01 36.19 12.75
CA ARG A 833 -28.13 36.21 11.30
C ARG A 833 -28.21 37.67 10.84
N ASP A 834 -27.20 38.11 10.11
CA ASP A 834 -27.19 39.41 9.48
C ASP A 834 -28.26 39.46 8.40
N ASN A 835 -29.19 40.39 8.52
CA ASN A 835 -30.38 40.44 7.68
C ASN A 835 -30.11 40.98 6.27
N VAL A 836 -28.91 41.52 6.03
CA VAL A 836 -28.50 42.09 4.74
C VAL A 836 -27.77 41.03 3.91
N SER A 837 -26.75 40.41 4.49
CA SER A 837 -25.92 39.39 3.85
C SER A 837 -26.47 37.97 4.00
N GLY A 838 -27.42 37.76 4.92
CA GLY A 838 -27.94 36.45 5.30
C GLY A 838 -26.95 35.60 6.10
N GLN A 839 -25.74 36.11 6.39
CA GLN A 839 -24.66 35.37 7.05
C GLN A 839 -24.82 35.36 8.58
N TRP A 840 -24.31 34.32 9.23
CA TRP A 840 -24.30 34.19 10.69
C TRP A 840 -23.05 34.83 11.29
N ILE A 841 -23.18 35.97 11.95
CA ILE A 841 -22.05 36.78 12.39
C ILE A 841 -21.89 36.72 13.91
N PRO A 842 -20.67 36.43 14.44
CA PRO A 842 -20.39 36.61 15.85
C PRO A 842 -20.38 38.10 16.23
N GLN A 843 -21.15 38.47 17.25
CA GLN A 843 -21.15 39.79 17.87
C GLN A 843 -19.74 40.29 18.19
N LEU A 844 -18.88 39.40 18.69
CA LEU A 844 -17.47 39.63 18.99
C LEU A 844 -16.68 38.43 18.46
N PRO A 845 -15.96 38.55 17.33
CA PRO A 845 -15.03 37.52 16.88
C PRO A 845 -14.03 37.23 17.99
N THR A 846 -14.05 35.99 18.47
CA THR A 846 -13.06 35.48 19.40
C THR A 846 -12.14 34.50 18.67
N PRO A 847 -11.01 34.10 19.26
CA PRO A 847 -10.20 33.04 18.70
C PRO A 847 -10.94 31.71 18.45
N LEU A 848 -12.16 31.53 18.96
CA LEU A 848 -13.02 30.36 18.70
C LEU A 848 -14.10 30.60 17.66
N TYR A 849 -14.71 31.79 17.68
CA TYR A 849 -15.87 32.13 16.87
C TYR A 849 -15.56 33.36 16.02
N SER A 850 -14.70 33.21 15.02
CA SER A 850 -14.16 34.32 14.24
C SER A 850 -14.55 34.30 12.75
N ALA A 851 -15.37 33.34 12.31
CA ALA A 851 -15.83 33.24 10.93
C ALA A 851 -16.96 34.24 10.64
N THR A 852 -17.01 34.76 9.41
CA THR A 852 -18.03 35.70 8.90
C THR A 852 -19.40 35.05 8.65
N ASN A 853 -19.50 33.72 8.71
CA ASN A 853 -20.75 32.95 8.61
C ASN A 853 -20.73 31.73 9.54
N TYR A 854 -20.59 31.97 10.84
CA TYR A 854 -20.51 30.94 11.87
C TYR A 854 -21.90 30.38 12.21
N LYS A 855 -22.31 29.28 11.59
CA LYS A 855 -23.58 28.59 11.89
C LYS A 855 -23.42 27.23 12.58
N THR A 856 -22.19 26.86 12.93
CA THR A 856 -21.87 25.51 13.39
C THR A 856 -21.94 25.35 14.90
N ILE A 857 -22.69 24.36 15.38
CA ILE A 857 -22.60 23.89 16.78
C ILE A 857 -21.80 22.60 16.81
N GLN A 858 -20.69 22.59 17.53
CA GLN A 858 -19.78 21.43 17.57
C GLN A 858 -20.37 20.27 18.37
N SER A 859 -19.88 19.05 18.11
CA SER A 859 -20.32 17.90 18.92
C SER A 859 -19.86 18.04 20.37
N GLY A 860 -20.75 17.76 21.32
CA GLY A 860 -20.51 17.97 22.75
C GLY A 860 -20.58 19.43 23.20
N GLN A 861 -20.99 20.36 22.32
CA GLN A 861 -21.26 21.75 22.66
C GLN A 861 -22.74 21.95 22.97
N ALA A 862 -23.04 22.71 24.01
CA ALA A 862 -24.36 23.26 24.23
C ALA A 862 -24.38 24.76 23.94
N PHE A 863 -25.56 25.29 23.63
CA PHE A 863 -25.78 26.66 23.22
C PHE A 863 -27.10 27.17 23.83
N PHE A 864 -27.37 28.46 23.64
CA PHE A 864 -28.63 29.09 24.01
C PHE A 864 -29.35 29.64 22.81
N VAL A 865 -30.67 29.61 22.89
CA VAL A 865 -31.58 30.32 22.00
C VAL A 865 -32.53 31.16 22.84
N GLU A 866 -33.12 32.17 22.21
CA GLU A 866 -34.15 33.03 22.83
C GLU A 866 -35.48 32.80 22.10
N ALA A 867 -36.56 32.64 22.86
CA ALA A 867 -37.90 32.60 22.27
C ALA A 867 -38.24 33.94 21.59
N ASP A 868 -38.91 33.91 20.44
CA ASP A 868 -39.29 35.11 19.69
C ASP A 868 -40.78 35.51 19.88
N ARG A 869 -41.56 34.71 20.61
CA ARG A 869 -42.99 34.92 20.87
C ARG A 869 -43.43 34.44 22.26
N VAL A 870 -44.63 34.86 22.67
CA VAL A 870 -45.38 34.22 23.76
C VAL A 870 -45.92 32.87 23.28
N GLY A 871 -45.82 31.84 24.11
CA GLY A 871 -46.25 30.48 23.79
C GLY A 871 -45.09 29.49 23.60
N SER A 872 -45.39 28.31 23.07
CA SER A 872 -44.43 27.21 22.93
C SER A 872 -43.42 27.47 21.80
N SER A 873 -42.15 27.26 22.13
CA SER A 873 -40.98 27.35 21.25
C SER A 873 -40.29 25.99 21.27
N THR A 874 -39.95 25.46 20.10
CA THR A 874 -39.45 24.09 19.96
C THR A 874 -38.16 24.06 19.17
N VAL A 875 -37.19 23.25 19.61
CA VAL A 875 -35.97 22.93 18.89
C VAL A 875 -35.89 21.42 18.73
N SER A 876 -35.78 20.98 17.47
CA SER A 876 -35.70 19.57 17.08
C SER A 876 -34.58 19.36 16.08
N PHE A 877 -34.05 18.14 16.03
CA PHE A 877 -32.88 17.78 15.25
C PHE A 877 -33.19 16.63 14.29
N LEU A 878 -32.73 16.74 13.05
CA LEU A 878 -32.78 15.67 12.05
C LEU A 878 -31.36 15.26 11.65
N GLU A 879 -31.23 14.06 11.09
CA GLU A 879 -29.93 13.53 10.68
C GLU A 879 -29.25 14.41 9.62
N SER A 880 -30.04 15.07 8.78
CA SER A 880 -29.59 16.02 7.75
C SER A 880 -29.02 17.35 8.30
N ASP A 881 -29.14 17.61 9.61
CA ASP A 881 -28.52 18.76 10.27
C ASP A 881 -27.02 18.59 10.46
N LYS A 882 -26.53 17.35 10.48
CA LYS A 882 -25.11 17.06 10.65
C LYS A 882 -24.29 17.69 9.53
N LEU A 883 -23.09 18.12 9.89
CA LEU A 883 -22.05 18.55 8.97
C LEU A 883 -21.03 17.42 8.79
N LEU A 884 -20.34 17.41 7.64
CA LEU A 884 -19.31 16.43 7.30
C LEU A 884 -17.94 16.77 7.94
N GLU A 885 -17.97 17.46 9.07
CA GLU A 885 -16.79 17.90 9.80
C GLU A 885 -17.13 18.07 11.28
N SER A 886 -16.10 18.02 12.11
CA SER A 886 -16.17 18.47 13.51
C SER A 886 -14.81 19.00 13.92
N ARG A 887 -14.83 19.98 14.81
CA ARG A 887 -13.64 20.49 15.50
C ARG A 887 -13.88 20.40 16.98
N THR A 888 -12.79 20.53 17.75
CA THR A 888 -12.92 20.77 19.18
C THR A 888 -13.77 22.02 19.40
N VAL A 889 -14.49 22.08 20.51
CA VAL A 889 -15.33 23.24 20.89
C VAL A 889 -14.51 24.55 21.10
N THR A 890 -13.22 24.57 20.72
CA THR A 890 -12.17 25.52 21.12
C THR A 890 -11.14 25.88 20.02
N ARG A 891 -11.52 25.97 18.73
CA ARG A 891 -10.67 26.49 17.63
C ARG A 891 -11.36 27.61 16.81
N GLY A 892 -10.62 28.57 16.23
CA GLY A 892 -11.17 29.59 15.30
C GLY A 892 -10.20 30.04 14.19
N THR A 893 -10.75 30.78 13.23
CA THR A 893 -10.17 31.32 11.96
C THR A 893 -10.83 32.67 11.61
N ILE A 894 -10.06 33.71 11.27
CA ILE A 894 -10.46 35.15 11.25
C ILE A 894 -10.85 35.63 9.82
N ASP A 895 -11.88 36.50 9.71
CA ASP A 895 -12.12 37.55 8.67
C ASP A 895 -13.37 38.39 9.07
N ASP A 896 -13.88 39.45 8.41
CA ASP A 896 -13.37 40.80 8.07
C ASP A 896 -14.63 41.74 8.08
N LEU A 897 -14.87 42.56 9.12
CA LEU A 897 -16.10 43.39 9.31
C LEU A 897 -15.80 44.85 9.70
N ARG A 898 -16.63 45.82 9.25
CA ARG A 898 -16.54 47.26 9.61
C ARG A 898 -17.25 47.54 10.94
N MET A 899 -16.51 47.81 12.00
CA MET A 899 -17.05 47.91 13.36
C MET A 899 -16.15 48.69 14.29
N ILE A 900 -16.72 49.25 15.36
CA ILE A 900 -15.96 49.76 16.50
C ILE A 900 -16.39 49.03 17.77
N SER A 901 -15.45 48.34 18.39
CA SER A 901 -15.59 47.78 19.72
C SER A 901 -15.23 48.83 20.75
N THR A 902 -16.05 49.02 21.78
CA THR A 902 -15.68 49.89 22.91
C THR A 902 -15.75 49.10 24.21
N MET A 903 -14.62 49.00 24.90
CA MET A 903 -14.48 48.18 26.11
C MET A 903 -14.16 49.07 27.31
N LEU A 904 -14.79 48.79 28.45
CA LEU A 904 -14.47 49.33 29.76
C LEU A 904 -13.52 48.36 30.46
N HIS A 905 -12.39 48.87 30.95
CA HIS A 905 -11.36 48.11 31.62
C HIS A 905 -11.15 48.58 33.05
N HIS A 906 -10.82 47.64 33.93
CA HIS A 906 -10.04 47.93 35.13
C HIS A 906 -8.55 48.09 34.76
N ASP A 907 -7.73 48.68 35.63
CA ASP A 907 -6.30 48.89 35.37
C ASP A 907 -5.55 47.59 34.95
N PRO A 908 -4.45 47.68 34.18
CA PRO A 908 -4.41 47.62 32.72
C PRO A 908 -4.57 46.20 32.10
N ALA A 909 -5.27 45.25 32.73
CA ALA A 909 -5.34 43.87 32.19
C ALA A 909 -6.71 43.16 32.27
N SER A 910 -7.75 43.76 32.85
CA SER A 910 -9.07 43.11 32.94
C SER A 910 -10.19 43.98 32.37
N ILE A 911 -10.96 43.39 31.45
CA ILE A 911 -12.16 44.01 30.88
C ILE A 911 -13.29 43.89 31.90
N ALA A 912 -13.86 45.02 32.29
CA ALA A 912 -15.05 45.10 33.13
C ALA A 912 -16.30 44.74 32.32
N ASP A 913 -16.51 45.39 31.17
CA ASP A 913 -17.62 45.13 30.25
C ASP A 913 -17.39 45.82 28.88
N GLY A 914 -18.24 45.58 27.88
CA GLY A 914 -18.05 46.14 26.54
C GLY A 914 -19.28 46.18 25.65
N ASN A 915 -19.16 46.91 24.55
CA ASN A 915 -20.17 47.03 23.50
C ASN A 915 -19.54 47.15 22.11
N ARG A 916 -20.38 47.12 21.08
CA ARG A 916 -19.95 47.28 19.70
C ARG A 916 -21.00 47.98 18.85
N ALA A 917 -20.56 48.85 17.95
CA ALA A 917 -21.35 49.31 16.82
C ALA A 917 -20.80 48.72 15.52
N VAL A 918 -21.68 48.20 14.67
CA VAL A 918 -21.34 47.62 13.35
C VAL A 918 -21.96 48.50 12.27
N PHE A 919 -21.21 48.82 11.21
CA PHE A 919 -21.61 49.82 10.22
C PHE A 919 -21.88 49.19 8.84
N GLY A 920 -23.01 49.55 8.22
CA GLY A 920 -23.38 49.07 6.88
C GLY A 920 -24.69 49.66 6.36
N ASP A 921 -24.83 49.78 5.02
CA ASP A 921 -25.95 50.47 4.35
C ASP A 921 -27.34 49.87 4.61
N GLY A 922 -27.42 48.66 5.18
CA GLY A 922 -28.68 47.95 5.44
C GLY A 922 -29.13 47.89 6.91
N TYR A 923 -28.45 48.60 7.81
CA TYR A 923 -28.86 48.68 9.23
C TYR A 923 -29.80 49.87 9.49
N SER A 924 -30.71 49.73 10.45
CA SER A 924 -31.67 50.77 10.87
C SER A 924 -31.13 51.63 12.01
N LEU A 925 -31.55 52.90 12.09
CA LEU A 925 -31.34 53.74 13.29
C LEU A 925 -32.35 53.46 14.41
N ALA A 926 -33.43 52.73 14.12
CA ALA A 926 -34.40 52.28 15.12
C ALA A 926 -33.96 50.92 15.69
N VAL A 927 -34.26 50.67 16.97
CA VAL A 927 -33.98 49.37 17.61
C VAL A 927 -34.76 48.28 16.87
N ALA A 928 -34.04 47.40 16.19
CA ALA A 928 -34.58 46.40 15.28
C ALA A 928 -33.89 45.04 15.47
N ARG A 929 -34.09 44.11 14.54
CA ARG A 929 -33.67 42.70 14.65
C ARG A 929 -32.15 42.51 14.54
N GLU A 930 -31.44 43.52 14.04
CA GLU A 930 -29.99 43.62 13.93
C GLU A 930 -29.29 44.04 15.23
N ASP A 931 -30.05 44.48 16.24
CA ASP A 931 -29.52 44.92 17.53
C ASP A 931 -29.55 43.80 18.57
N ALA A 932 -28.45 43.65 19.32
CA ALA A 932 -28.38 42.68 20.41
C ALA A 932 -28.62 43.38 21.76
N ARG A 933 -29.73 43.03 22.43
CA ARG A 933 -29.97 43.49 23.82
C ARG A 933 -28.87 43.00 24.75
N LYS A 934 -28.44 43.88 25.64
CA LYS A 934 -27.40 43.57 26.61
C LYS A 934 -27.98 42.75 27.77
N ILE A 935 -27.34 41.62 28.09
CA ILE A 935 -27.56 40.92 29.36
C ILE A 935 -26.79 41.69 30.44
N ILE A 936 -27.51 42.13 31.48
CA ILE A 936 -26.95 42.96 32.55
C ILE A 936 -26.24 42.09 33.58
N ASN A 937 -24.99 42.44 33.87
CA ASN A 937 -24.21 41.86 34.95
C ASN A 937 -24.62 42.49 36.29
N SER A 938 -24.48 41.74 37.39
CA SER A 938 -24.66 42.29 38.75
C SER A 938 -23.57 43.29 39.14
N GLY A 939 -22.42 43.28 38.47
CA GLY A 939 -21.32 44.24 38.63
C GLY A 939 -21.43 45.46 37.70
N GLU A 940 -20.28 46.01 37.30
CA GLU A 940 -20.17 47.09 36.32
C GLU A 940 -20.79 46.71 34.96
N ASN A 941 -21.49 47.65 34.33
CA ASN A 941 -22.04 47.46 32.99
C ASN A 941 -21.68 48.61 32.05
N PHE A 942 -21.36 48.26 30.79
CA PHE A 942 -21.00 49.19 29.72
C PHE A 942 -21.67 48.78 28.41
N GLY A 943 -22.62 49.56 27.92
CA GLY A 943 -23.43 49.29 26.73
C GLY A 943 -23.56 50.51 25.81
N LEU A 944 -24.26 50.33 24.68
CA LEU A 944 -24.81 51.43 23.88
C LEU A 944 -26.25 51.71 24.31
N ARG A 945 -26.75 52.92 24.08
CA ARG A 945 -28.14 53.28 24.35
C ARG A 945 -28.81 53.92 23.15
N ARG A 946 -29.87 53.28 22.67
CA ARG A 946 -30.68 53.70 21.52
C ARG A 946 -32.15 53.56 21.90
N SER A 947 -32.95 54.61 21.69
CA SER A 947 -34.40 54.63 21.98
C SER A 947 -34.82 54.05 23.35
N GLY A 948 -34.01 54.28 24.39
CA GLY A 948 -34.25 53.80 25.75
C GLY A 948 -33.82 52.37 26.07
N GLN A 949 -33.36 51.59 25.09
CA GLN A 949 -32.85 50.22 25.27
C GLN A 949 -31.32 50.21 25.45
N GLN A 950 -30.81 49.28 26.27
CA GLN A 950 -29.36 49.06 26.43
C GLN A 950 -28.90 47.90 25.55
N LEU A 951 -27.95 48.19 24.67
CA LEU A 951 -27.49 47.30 23.62
C LEU A 951 -26.04 46.84 23.86
N ALA A 952 -25.77 45.60 23.51
CA ALA A 952 -24.43 45.03 23.47
C ALA A 952 -23.86 45.06 22.04
N VAL A 953 -24.72 45.01 21.03
CA VAL A 953 -24.44 45.38 19.63
C VAL A 953 -25.51 46.33 19.16
N GLU A 954 -25.06 47.39 18.52
CA GLU A 954 -25.91 48.24 17.70
C GLU A 954 -25.56 48.05 16.21
N GLY A 955 -26.56 47.74 15.39
CA GLY A 955 -26.46 47.86 13.94
C GLY A 955 -26.68 49.32 13.56
N HIS A 956 -25.69 49.95 12.92
CA HIS A 956 -25.75 51.36 12.56
C HIS A 956 -25.61 51.50 11.04
N PRO A 957 -26.40 52.34 10.35
CA PRO A 957 -26.19 52.62 8.93
C PRO A 957 -24.73 52.99 8.63
N ALA A 958 -24.33 52.96 7.35
CA ALA A 958 -23.00 53.41 6.95
C ALA A 958 -22.67 54.78 7.55
N LEU A 959 -21.46 54.88 8.08
CA LEU A 959 -21.04 55.97 8.95
C LEU A 959 -20.98 57.31 8.20
N ILE A 960 -21.64 58.35 8.72
CA ILE A 960 -21.65 59.72 8.17
C ILE A 960 -21.18 60.78 9.18
N GLU A 961 -20.89 61.99 8.69
CA GLU A 961 -20.32 63.12 9.45
C GLU A 961 -21.19 63.62 10.64
N SER A 962 -22.45 63.20 10.74
CA SER A 962 -23.36 63.59 11.82
C SER A 962 -23.58 62.50 12.88
N ASP A 963 -22.97 61.33 12.72
CA ASP A 963 -23.30 60.19 13.56
C ASP A 963 -22.77 60.31 14.98
N THR A 964 -23.53 59.73 15.92
CA THR A 964 -23.17 59.68 17.33
C THR A 964 -23.50 58.31 17.92
N LEU A 965 -22.54 57.74 18.64
CA LEU A 965 -22.75 56.57 19.49
C LEU A 965 -22.90 57.01 20.95
N PHE A 966 -24.05 56.72 21.54
CA PHE A 966 -24.34 57.04 22.94
C PHE A 966 -23.95 55.85 23.82
N TYR A 967 -22.91 56.01 24.61
CA TYR A 967 -22.55 55.00 25.59
C TYR A 967 -23.40 55.11 26.85
N HIS A 968 -23.59 53.97 27.51
CA HIS A 968 -24.36 53.85 28.72
C HIS A 968 -23.64 53.00 29.77
N MET A 969 -23.46 53.56 30.96
CA MET A 969 -22.73 52.92 32.05
C MET A 969 -23.58 52.82 33.32
N THR A 970 -23.50 51.70 34.03
CA THR A 970 -24.14 51.56 35.35
C THR A 970 -23.24 50.78 36.30
N ASN A 971 -23.48 50.96 37.61
CA ASN A 971 -22.79 50.26 38.71
C ASN A 971 -21.27 50.48 38.79
N LEU A 972 -20.76 51.61 38.27
CA LEU A 972 -19.33 51.95 38.42
C LEU A 972 -18.95 52.16 39.89
N GLN A 973 -17.84 51.55 40.30
CA GLN A 973 -17.23 51.73 41.62
C GLN A 973 -16.38 53.01 41.63
N THR A 974 -16.03 53.52 42.82
CA THR A 974 -15.10 54.66 42.95
C THR A 974 -13.66 54.20 42.69
N LYS A 975 -13.22 54.25 41.42
CA LYS A 975 -11.86 53.88 40.98
C LYS A 975 -11.54 54.45 39.59
N THR A 976 -10.29 54.34 39.19
CA THR A 976 -9.84 54.67 37.83
C THR A 976 -10.21 53.54 36.86
N TYR A 977 -10.75 53.90 35.71
CA TYR A 977 -11.09 53.00 34.61
C TYR A 977 -10.39 53.43 33.31
N LYS A 978 -10.36 52.54 32.33
CA LYS A 978 -9.95 52.88 30.95
C LYS A 978 -11.03 52.45 29.95
N LEU A 979 -11.24 53.26 28.92
CA LEU A 979 -11.97 52.87 27.72
C LEU A 979 -10.96 52.50 26.63
N SER A 980 -11.14 51.35 25.98
CA SER A 980 -10.49 51.08 24.68
C SER A 980 -11.52 51.23 23.56
N PHE A 981 -11.13 51.93 22.51
CA PHE A 981 -11.85 52.07 21.25
C PHE A 981 -11.07 51.28 20.21
N GLU A 982 -11.66 50.23 19.67
CA GLU A 982 -10.98 49.22 18.84
C GLU A 982 -11.70 49.11 17.50
N PRO A 983 -11.38 49.97 16.52
CA PRO A 983 -11.97 49.90 15.20
C PRO A 983 -11.42 48.70 14.41
N ARG A 984 -12.27 48.08 13.60
CA ARG A 984 -11.88 47.10 12.57
C ARG A 984 -12.53 47.48 11.26
N ASN A 985 -11.75 47.51 10.18
CA ASN A 985 -12.18 47.76 8.81
C ASN A 985 -13.03 49.03 8.60
N ILE A 986 -12.88 50.06 9.44
CA ILE A 986 -13.49 51.38 9.25
C ILE A 986 -12.63 52.24 8.29
N PHE A 987 -11.48 51.75 7.82
CA PHE A 987 -10.64 52.47 6.86
C PHE A 987 -11.40 52.74 5.55
N ALA A 988 -11.36 54.00 5.08
CA ALA A 988 -12.04 54.57 3.89
C ALA A 988 -13.34 55.38 4.09
N THR A 989 -13.70 55.80 5.31
CA THR A 989 -14.86 56.72 5.54
C THR A 989 -14.53 58.20 5.32
N GLY A 990 -13.25 58.61 5.43
CA GLY A 990 -12.85 60.02 5.34
C GLY A 990 -13.28 60.88 6.53
N LEU A 991 -13.63 60.26 7.66
CA LEU A 991 -14.06 60.91 8.89
C LEU A 991 -13.02 60.75 10.02
N ASP A 992 -12.97 61.71 10.92
CA ASP A 992 -12.34 61.62 12.24
C ASP A 992 -13.39 61.27 13.30
N ALA A 993 -12.96 60.68 14.43
CA ALA A 993 -13.82 60.46 15.59
C ALA A 993 -13.26 61.16 16.84
N GLU A 994 -14.17 61.65 17.69
CA GLU A 994 -13.85 62.25 18.98
C GLU A 994 -14.72 61.65 20.09
N LEU A 995 -14.10 61.25 21.20
CA LEU A 995 -14.79 60.99 22.45
C LEU A 995 -15.11 62.31 23.14
N VAL A 996 -16.39 62.54 23.44
CA VAL A 996 -16.87 63.62 24.29
C VAL A 996 -17.03 63.07 25.71
N ASP A 997 -16.22 63.59 26.65
CA ASP A 997 -16.40 63.39 28.09
C ASP A 997 -17.20 64.56 28.66
N LYS A 998 -18.49 64.33 28.96
CA LYS A 998 -19.39 65.38 29.48
C LYS A 998 -19.05 65.84 30.89
N PHE A 999 -18.35 65.00 31.67
CA PHE A 999 -17.98 65.35 33.05
C PHE A 999 -16.77 66.30 33.07
N LEU A 1000 -15.75 66.01 32.24
CA LEU A 1000 -14.56 66.87 32.11
C LEU A 1000 -14.71 67.99 31.08
N ASN A 1001 -15.83 68.03 30.35
CA ASN A 1001 -16.07 68.93 29.22
C ASN A 1001 -14.91 68.91 28.21
N ARG A 1002 -14.45 67.71 27.86
CA ARG A 1002 -13.27 67.50 27.01
C ARG A 1002 -13.63 66.67 25.78
N ARG A 1003 -12.99 67.00 24.66
CA ARG A 1003 -12.97 66.20 23.43
C ARG A 1003 -11.60 65.54 23.29
N VAL A 1004 -11.59 64.25 22.96
CA VAL A 1004 -10.37 63.46 22.77
C VAL A 1004 -10.43 62.74 21.44
N PRO A 1005 -9.45 62.90 20.54
CA PRO A 1005 -9.40 62.15 19.28
C PRO A 1005 -9.43 60.64 19.52
N VAL A 1006 -10.21 59.93 18.70
CA VAL A 1006 -10.29 58.47 18.65
C VAL A 1006 -9.92 58.03 17.24
N SER A 1007 -8.89 57.20 17.12
CA SER A 1007 -8.47 56.61 15.86
C SER A 1007 -9.56 55.66 15.32
N LEU A 1008 -9.80 55.73 14.02
CA LEU A 1008 -10.67 54.80 13.28
C LEU A 1008 -9.91 53.67 12.59
N THR A 1009 -8.57 53.65 12.72
CA THR A 1009 -7.72 52.64 12.09
C THR A 1009 -6.82 51.90 13.08
N ASP A 1010 -6.71 52.38 14.32
CA ASP A 1010 -5.94 51.76 15.40
C ASP A 1010 -6.66 51.94 16.75
N SER A 1011 -6.28 51.14 17.76
CA SER A 1011 -6.89 51.18 19.07
C SER A 1011 -6.54 52.47 19.83
N THR A 1012 -7.55 53.18 20.33
CA THR A 1012 -7.37 54.36 21.20
C THR A 1012 -7.73 54.02 22.64
N TRP A 1013 -6.93 54.51 23.59
CA TRP A 1013 -7.17 54.30 25.02
C TRP A 1013 -7.43 55.63 25.73
N TYR A 1014 -8.47 55.66 26.58
CA TYR A 1014 -8.83 56.83 27.37
C TYR A 1014 -9.00 56.46 28.84
N SER A 1015 -8.16 57.02 29.72
CA SER A 1015 -8.28 56.83 31.17
C SER A 1015 -9.20 57.86 31.80
N PHE A 1016 -10.04 57.44 32.75
CA PHE A 1016 -10.91 58.33 33.50
C PHE A 1016 -11.13 57.87 34.94
N ASP A 1017 -11.31 58.83 35.84
CA ASP A 1017 -11.67 58.55 37.23
C ASP A 1017 -13.18 58.56 37.44
N ALA A 1018 -13.70 57.52 38.09
CA ALA A 1018 -15.00 57.51 38.72
C ALA A 1018 -14.80 57.88 40.20
N THR A 1019 -15.15 59.09 40.60
CA THR A 1019 -14.92 59.63 41.95
C THR A 1019 -16.17 59.51 42.82
N ALA A 1020 -16.16 60.14 44.00
CA ALA A 1020 -17.35 60.26 44.83
C ALA A 1020 -18.42 61.18 44.21
N ASP A 1021 -18.06 62.03 43.24
CA ASP A 1021 -19.01 62.86 42.50
C ASP A 1021 -19.90 61.99 41.61
N ALA A 1022 -21.22 62.08 41.81
CA ALA A 1022 -22.20 61.33 41.04
C ALA A 1022 -22.12 61.62 39.54
N ALA A 1023 -21.75 62.85 39.13
CA ALA A 1023 -21.61 63.23 37.72
C ALA A 1023 -20.44 62.50 37.04
N SER A 1024 -19.39 62.13 37.79
CA SER A 1024 -18.28 61.33 37.26
C SER A 1024 -18.70 59.89 36.90
N LYS A 1025 -19.83 59.41 37.43
CA LYS A 1025 -20.44 58.09 37.18
C LYS A 1025 -21.75 58.18 36.41
N ALA A 1026 -22.07 59.34 35.82
CA ALA A 1026 -23.28 59.53 35.06
C ALA A 1026 -23.38 58.50 33.93
N ALA A 1027 -24.58 57.92 33.77
CA ALA A 1027 -24.76 56.81 32.84
C ALA A 1027 -24.47 57.21 31.39
N ASP A 1028 -24.71 58.46 31.02
CA ASP A 1028 -24.53 59.04 29.69
C ASP A 1028 -23.26 59.92 29.57
N ARG A 1029 -22.26 59.72 30.43
CA ARG A 1029 -21.04 60.56 30.49
C ARG A 1029 -20.29 60.64 29.15
N PHE A 1030 -20.30 59.57 28.35
CA PHE A 1030 -19.48 59.44 27.15
C PHE A 1030 -20.31 59.33 25.87
N ILE A 1031 -19.90 60.07 24.85
CA ILE A 1031 -20.47 60.02 23.50
C ILE A 1031 -19.32 59.97 22.50
N LEU A 1032 -19.35 59.05 21.53
CA LEU A 1032 -18.45 59.10 20.38
C LEU A 1032 -19.12 59.87 19.24
N VAL A 1033 -18.46 60.87 18.69
CA VAL A 1033 -18.95 61.66 17.55
C VAL A 1033 -17.99 61.55 16.37
N PHE A 1034 -18.53 61.57 15.16
CA PHE A 1034 -17.74 61.52 13.92
C PHE A 1034 -17.80 62.88 13.19
N ARG A 1035 -16.72 63.31 12.51
CA ARG A 1035 -16.60 64.64 11.83
C ARG A 1035 -15.66 64.59 10.62
N ALA A 1036 -15.67 65.58 9.73
CA ALA A 1036 -14.67 65.69 8.66
C ALA A 1036 -13.32 66.25 9.18
N PRO A 1037 -12.16 65.72 8.74
CA PRO A 1037 -10.82 66.14 9.18
C PRO A 1037 -10.43 67.55 8.71
N ALA A 1038 -9.68 68.29 9.53
CA ALA A 1038 -9.18 69.64 9.21
C ALA A 1038 -7.67 69.66 8.81
N GLY A 1039 -7.39 69.67 7.49
CA GLY A 1039 -6.09 69.95 6.82
C GLY A 1039 -5.19 68.74 6.48
N PRO A 1040 -4.05 68.89 5.74
CA PRO A 1040 -3.75 69.65 4.51
C PRO A 1040 -4.02 68.83 3.22
N LEU A 1041 -3.97 69.43 2.02
CA LEU A 1041 -4.33 68.75 0.76
C LEU A 1041 -3.35 67.61 0.38
N PRO A 1042 -3.83 66.39 0.05
CA PRO A 1042 -2.99 65.27 -0.35
C PRO A 1042 -2.13 65.56 -1.59
N VAL A 1043 -0.93 64.98 -1.66
CA VAL A 1043 -0.09 65.01 -2.88
C VAL A 1043 -0.87 64.43 -4.06
N THR A 1044 -1.06 65.25 -5.10
CA THR A 1044 -1.81 64.82 -6.28
C THR A 1044 -0.83 64.27 -7.33
N PHE A 1045 -0.90 62.96 -7.61
CA PHE A 1045 -0.15 62.35 -8.70
C PHE A 1045 -0.76 62.75 -10.04
N VAL A 1046 0.03 63.43 -10.90
CA VAL A 1046 -0.40 63.85 -12.23
C VAL A 1046 -0.34 62.69 -13.22
N SER A 1047 0.71 61.87 -13.14
CA SER A 1047 0.88 60.73 -14.03
C SER A 1047 1.89 59.74 -13.47
N ILE A 1048 1.73 58.47 -13.82
CA ILE A 1048 2.73 57.42 -13.66
C ILE A 1048 2.83 56.65 -14.98
N ALA A 1049 4.04 56.25 -15.36
CA ALA A 1049 4.29 55.37 -16.48
C ALA A 1049 5.43 54.41 -16.12
N ALA A 1050 5.25 53.14 -16.44
CA ALA A 1050 6.29 52.13 -16.31
C ALA A 1050 6.59 51.57 -17.71
N GLN A 1051 7.85 51.56 -18.11
CA GLN A 1051 8.27 51.12 -19.43
C GLN A 1051 9.48 50.20 -19.35
N ARG A 1052 9.36 49.03 -19.98
CA ARG A 1052 10.43 48.04 -20.08
C ARG A 1052 11.56 48.56 -20.98
N GLN A 1053 12.78 48.52 -20.48
CA GLN A 1053 14.00 48.94 -21.17
C GLN A 1053 14.66 47.76 -21.91
N ALA A 1054 15.61 48.07 -22.79
CA ALA A 1054 16.30 47.08 -23.61
C ALA A 1054 17.09 46.04 -22.79
N ASP A 1055 17.61 46.43 -21.63
CA ASP A 1055 18.32 45.57 -20.66
C ASP A 1055 17.38 44.73 -19.78
N ARG A 1056 16.07 44.74 -20.09
CA ARG A 1056 14.97 44.05 -19.39
C ARG A 1056 14.51 44.68 -18.10
N SER A 1057 15.21 45.69 -17.57
CA SER A 1057 14.74 46.48 -16.42
C SER A 1057 13.44 47.22 -16.78
N ILE A 1058 12.68 47.66 -15.77
CA ILE A 1058 11.51 48.50 -16.00
C ILE A 1058 11.76 49.88 -15.39
N GLN A 1059 11.77 50.91 -16.24
CA GLN A 1059 11.86 52.29 -15.79
C GLN A 1059 10.49 52.77 -15.33
N VAL A 1060 10.36 53.15 -14.07
CA VAL A 1060 9.13 53.73 -13.51
C VAL A 1060 9.31 55.23 -13.35
N ASN A 1061 8.50 56.00 -14.08
CA ASN A 1061 8.48 57.45 -14.07
C ASN A 1061 7.16 57.94 -13.46
N TRP A 1062 7.20 58.93 -12.58
CA TRP A 1062 6.00 59.58 -12.10
C TRP A 1062 6.15 61.09 -11.98
N LYS A 1063 5.01 61.78 -12.05
CA LYS A 1063 4.87 63.22 -11.91
C LYS A 1063 3.87 63.53 -10.80
N VAL A 1064 4.21 64.48 -9.94
CA VAL A 1064 3.31 65.02 -8.91
C VAL A 1064 2.98 66.48 -9.24
N ALA A 1065 1.80 66.95 -8.84
CA ALA A 1065 1.33 68.32 -9.12
C ALA A 1065 2.10 69.35 -8.28
N ASN A 1066 2.40 68.97 -7.04
CA ASN A 1066 3.14 69.73 -6.05
C ASN A 1066 3.73 68.74 -5.03
N GLU A 1067 4.94 69.01 -4.56
CA GLU A 1067 5.59 68.21 -3.52
C GLU A 1067 5.63 69.04 -2.24
N VAL A 1068 4.56 68.97 -1.44
CA VAL A 1068 4.43 69.70 -0.18
C VAL A 1068 4.25 68.68 0.94
N ASN A 1069 5.07 68.78 1.99
CA ASN A 1069 5.06 67.90 3.15
C ASN A 1069 5.28 66.40 2.84
N ILE A 1070 5.93 66.05 1.73
CA ILE A 1070 6.34 64.67 1.42
C ILE A 1070 7.75 64.41 1.94
N ALA A 1071 7.94 63.30 2.64
CA ALA A 1071 9.24 62.86 3.12
C ALA A 1071 9.96 62.00 2.06
N LYS A 1072 9.26 61.03 1.47
CA LYS A 1072 9.81 60.14 0.45
C LYS A 1072 8.72 59.47 -0.38
N TYR A 1073 9.11 58.89 -1.50
CA TYR A 1073 8.30 57.97 -2.30
C TYR A 1073 8.89 56.57 -2.27
N GLU A 1074 8.02 55.57 -2.36
CA GLU A 1074 8.38 54.17 -2.54
C GLU A 1074 7.73 53.68 -3.84
N VAL A 1075 8.56 53.19 -4.77
CA VAL A 1075 8.06 52.42 -5.91
C VAL A 1075 7.70 51.05 -5.40
N GLU A 1076 6.44 50.65 -5.57
CA GLU A 1076 5.97 49.33 -5.18
C GLU A 1076 5.59 48.50 -6.41
N ARG A 1077 5.87 47.19 -6.35
CA ARG A 1077 5.60 46.22 -7.41
C ARG A 1077 4.70 45.09 -6.93
N SER A 1078 3.82 44.62 -7.82
CA SER A 1078 2.94 43.46 -7.60
C SER A 1078 2.95 42.51 -8.81
N ALA A 1079 2.75 41.22 -8.55
CA ALA A 1079 2.58 40.17 -9.57
C ALA A 1079 1.12 40.02 -10.04
N ASN A 1080 0.15 40.45 -9.23
CA ASN A 1080 -1.28 40.21 -9.43
C ASN A 1080 -2.14 41.48 -9.38
N GLY A 1081 -1.52 42.63 -9.11
CA GLY A 1081 -2.20 43.92 -9.01
C GLY A 1081 -2.89 44.19 -7.67
N SER A 1082 -2.75 43.29 -6.67
CA SER A 1082 -3.34 43.46 -5.33
C SER A 1082 -2.30 43.35 -4.19
N GLY A 1083 -1.25 42.53 -4.34
CA GLY A 1083 -0.17 42.41 -3.36
C GLY A 1083 1.07 43.20 -3.79
N PHE A 1084 1.24 44.43 -3.28
CA PHE A 1084 2.35 45.33 -3.63
C PHE A 1084 3.47 45.29 -2.58
N THR A 1085 4.72 45.30 -3.03
CA THR A 1085 5.91 45.34 -2.18
C THR A 1085 6.82 46.47 -2.63
N ALA A 1086 7.32 47.28 -1.69
CA ALA A 1086 8.29 48.34 -1.98
C ALA A 1086 9.60 47.74 -2.52
N ILE A 1087 10.07 48.26 -3.67
CA ILE A 1087 11.27 47.78 -4.35
C ILE A 1087 12.39 48.83 -4.39
N VAL A 1088 12.04 50.11 -4.46
CA VAL A 1088 13.00 51.22 -4.54
C VAL A 1088 12.42 52.44 -3.85
N THR A 1089 13.23 53.16 -3.07
CA THR A 1089 12.84 54.44 -2.47
C THR A 1089 13.44 55.63 -3.25
N ALA A 1090 12.75 56.76 -3.21
CA ALA A 1090 13.20 58.04 -3.71
C ALA A 1090 12.89 59.11 -2.67
N ASP A 1091 13.90 59.81 -2.16
CA ASP A 1091 13.67 60.91 -1.23
C ASP A 1091 12.95 62.06 -1.93
N ALA A 1092 12.14 62.80 -1.17
CA ALA A 1092 11.51 64.02 -1.64
C ALA A 1092 12.59 65.10 -1.86
N THR A 1093 12.59 65.73 -3.04
CA THR A 1093 13.60 66.72 -3.45
C THR A 1093 13.02 68.10 -3.78
N ASN A 1094 11.74 68.32 -3.50
CA ASN A 1094 10.93 69.44 -4.01
C ASN A 1094 10.86 69.49 -5.55
N GLY A 1095 11.01 68.33 -6.20
CA GLY A 1095 10.85 68.14 -7.63
C GLY A 1095 9.43 67.70 -7.99
N VAL A 1096 9.00 67.97 -9.22
CA VAL A 1096 7.70 67.48 -9.72
C VAL A 1096 7.81 66.22 -10.58
N HIS A 1097 9.02 65.74 -10.87
CA HIS A 1097 9.31 64.59 -11.72
C HIS A 1097 10.29 63.64 -11.07
N TYR A 1098 9.98 62.35 -11.12
CA TYR A 1098 10.77 61.30 -10.50
C TYR A 1098 10.90 60.10 -11.43
N SER A 1099 12.02 59.39 -11.30
CA SER A 1099 12.37 58.25 -12.14
C SER A 1099 13.20 57.25 -11.36
N LYS A 1100 12.78 55.99 -11.33
CA LYS A 1100 13.53 54.89 -10.69
C LYS A 1100 13.42 53.60 -11.51
N PRO A 1101 14.54 52.87 -11.72
CA PRO A 1101 14.50 51.58 -12.38
C PRO A 1101 14.17 50.45 -11.40
N ASP A 1102 13.32 49.52 -11.84
CA ASP A 1102 13.24 48.17 -11.31
C ASP A 1102 14.23 47.28 -12.07
N LEU A 1103 15.32 46.91 -11.41
CA LEU A 1103 16.40 46.11 -11.99
C LEU A 1103 16.11 44.60 -12.02
N SER A 1104 15.08 44.13 -11.31
CA SER A 1104 14.76 42.71 -11.22
C SER A 1104 13.27 42.45 -11.42
N PRO A 1105 12.65 42.91 -12.54
CA PRO A 1105 11.22 42.76 -12.77
C PRO A 1105 10.81 41.29 -12.87
N LEU A 1106 9.57 41.01 -12.48
CA LEU A 1106 9.00 39.66 -12.51
C LEU A 1106 8.85 39.16 -13.95
N GLY A 1107 8.95 37.84 -14.14
CA GLY A 1107 8.68 37.19 -15.43
C GLY A 1107 7.20 37.18 -15.85
N ALA A 1108 6.30 37.61 -14.96
CA ALA A 1108 4.86 37.72 -15.19
C ALA A 1108 4.43 39.19 -15.48
N ASP A 1109 3.13 39.46 -15.48
CA ASP A 1109 2.64 40.83 -15.44
C ASP A 1109 3.23 41.57 -14.24
N ASN A 1110 3.81 42.74 -14.47
CA ASN A 1110 4.35 43.61 -13.42
C ASN A 1110 3.41 44.81 -13.26
N TYR A 1111 2.82 44.95 -12.08
CA TYR A 1111 2.01 46.10 -11.73
C TYR A 1111 2.83 47.03 -10.83
N TYR A 1112 2.86 48.32 -11.15
CA TYR A 1112 3.58 49.33 -10.38
C TYR A 1112 2.64 50.41 -9.86
N ARG A 1113 2.90 50.86 -8.64
CA ARG A 1113 2.34 52.09 -8.08
C ARG A 1113 3.40 52.82 -7.28
N ILE A 1114 3.20 54.12 -7.07
CA ILE A 1114 4.02 54.92 -6.17
C ILE A 1114 3.26 55.14 -4.88
N LYS A 1115 3.96 54.93 -3.76
CA LYS A 1115 3.51 55.26 -2.42
C LYS A 1115 4.28 56.49 -1.94
N ALA A 1116 3.62 57.65 -1.91
CA ALA A 1116 4.15 58.83 -1.24
C ALA A 1116 3.95 58.70 0.27
N ILE A 1117 4.97 59.05 1.04
CA ILE A 1117 4.94 59.07 2.50
C ILE A 1117 5.24 60.50 2.95
N GLY A 1118 4.27 61.12 3.60
CA GLY A 1118 4.36 62.46 4.15
C GLY A 1118 5.28 62.57 5.37
N ILE A 1119 5.70 63.80 5.70
CA ILE A 1119 6.49 64.11 6.89
C ILE A 1119 5.71 63.74 8.17
N ALA A 1120 4.39 63.82 8.14
CA ALA A 1120 3.50 63.39 9.22
C ALA A 1120 3.17 61.88 9.20
N GLY A 1121 3.74 61.13 8.25
CA GLY A 1121 3.51 59.69 8.08
C GLY A 1121 2.25 59.33 7.27
N ASP A 1122 1.53 60.33 6.74
CA ASP A 1122 0.41 60.13 5.83
C ASP A 1122 0.86 59.46 4.52
N ILE A 1123 0.01 58.60 3.94
CA ILE A 1123 0.36 57.81 2.77
C ILE A 1123 -0.63 58.10 1.64
N SER A 1124 -0.11 58.42 0.46
CA SER A 1124 -0.90 58.60 -0.76
C SER A 1124 -0.37 57.69 -1.86
N TYR A 1125 -1.26 57.06 -2.64
CA TYR A 1125 -0.87 56.17 -3.73
C TYR A 1125 -1.18 56.78 -5.10
N SER A 1126 -0.32 56.51 -6.08
CA SER A 1126 -0.62 56.79 -7.49
C SER A 1126 -1.63 55.76 -8.05
N PRO A 1127 -2.20 56.02 -9.24
CA PRO A 1127 -2.81 54.95 -10.06
C PRO A 1127 -1.83 53.79 -10.31
N ILE A 1128 -2.36 52.60 -10.59
CA ILE A 1128 -1.56 51.42 -10.93
C ILE A 1128 -1.32 51.39 -12.43
N VAL A 1129 -0.07 51.17 -12.85
CA VAL A 1129 0.28 50.90 -14.25
C VAL A 1129 0.82 49.49 -14.41
N LYS A 1130 0.44 48.86 -15.52
CA LYS A 1130 0.81 47.47 -15.84
C LYS A 1130 1.85 47.44 -16.94
N VAL A 1131 2.92 46.67 -16.73
CA VAL A 1131 3.86 46.25 -17.76
C VAL A 1131 3.69 44.75 -17.95
N ALA A 1132 3.29 44.34 -19.16
CA ALA A 1132 3.13 42.94 -19.52
C ALA A 1132 4.43 42.13 -19.29
N PRO A 1133 4.33 40.80 -19.09
CA PRO A 1133 5.50 39.93 -18.93
C PRO A 1133 6.53 40.15 -20.01
N LEU A 1134 7.80 40.00 -19.63
CA LEU A 1134 8.88 39.94 -20.59
C LEU A 1134 8.58 38.74 -21.50
N LYS A 1135 8.27 39.01 -22.78
CA LYS A 1135 8.22 37.96 -23.79
C LYS A 1135 9.66 37.48 -24.04
N VAL A 1136 10.15 36.61 -23.18
CA VAL A 1136 11.37 35.84 -23.44
C VAL A 1136 10.97 34.78 -24.47
N ALA A 1137 11.68 34.74 -25.60
CA ALA A 1137 11.45 33.69 -26.57
C ALA A 1137 11.64 32.33 -25.89
N ALA A 1138 10.71 31.39 -26.08
CA ALA A 1138 10.90 30.01 -25.69
C ALA A 1138 12.08 29.47 -26.50
N ILE A 1139 13.21 29.24 -25.83
CA ILE A 1139 14.44 28.79 -26.47
C ILE A 1139 14.52 27.28 -26.33
N VAL A 1140 14.79 26.64 -27.46
CA VAL A 1140 15.32 25.29 -27.49
C VAL A 1140 16.71 25.41 -28.07
N SER A 1141 17.68 24.72 -27.46
CA SER A 1141 19.03 24.64 -28.00
C SER A 1141 19.60 23.25 -27.77
N VAL A 1142 20.53 22.86 -28.64
CA VAL A 1142 21.22 21.58 -28.57
C VAL A 1142 22.72 21.85 -28.54
N TYR A 1143 23.43 21.21 -27.61
CA TYR A 1143 24.89 21.31 -27.48
C TYR A 1143 25.51 19.95 -27.13
N PRO A 1144 26.66 19.57 -27.72
CA PRO A 1144 27.34 20.24 -28.81
C PRO A 1144 26.56 20.09 -30.13
N ASN A 1145 26.70 21.06 -31.02
CA ASN A 1145 26.23 20.99 -32.40
C ASN A 1145 27.33 21.56 -33.31
N PRO A 1146 28.15 20.73 -33.98
CA PRO A 1146 27.93 19.30 -34.26
C PRO A 1146 27.97 18.36 -33.04
N VAL A 1147 27.13 17.32 -33.05
CA VAL A 1147 27.08 16.24 -32.07
C VAL A 1147 28.22 15.26 -32.34
N GLU A 1148 29.13 15.14 -31.37
CA GLU A 1148 30.25 14.19 -31.41
C GLU A 1148 29.97 13.02 -30.45
N GLY A 1149 30.20 11.78 -30.89
CA GLY A 1149 29.99 10.58 -30.05
C GLY A 1149 28.52 10.19 -29.82
N GLY A 1150 27.57 10.76 -30.58
CA GLY A 1150 26.15 10.39 -30.52
C GLY A 1150 25.40 10.87 -29.27
N VAL A 1151 25.96 11.81 -28.51
CA VAL A 1151 25.33 12.36 -27.29
C VAL A 1151 25.20 13.87 -27.40
N MET A 1152 24.00 14.39 -27.16
CA MET A 1152 23.70 15.81 -27.17
C MET A 1152 22.88 16.22 -25.95
N SER A 1153 23.05 17.43 -25.47
CA SER A 1153 22.23 18.05 -24.42
C SER A 1153 21.17 18.94 -25.06
N LEU A 1154 19.90 18.59 -24.86
CA LEU A 1154 18.75 19.43 -25.19
C LEU A 1154 18.47 20.36 -24.02
N GLN A 1155 18.61 21.66 -24.26
CA GLN A 1155 18.25 22.70 -23.30
C GLN A 1155 16.91 23.32 -23.70
N LEU A 1156 15.97 23.31 -22.75
CA LEU A 1156 14.63 23.86 -22.86
C LEU A 1156 14.51 25.01 -21.85
N LEU A 1157 14.35 26.23 -22.36
CA LEU A 1157 14.21 27.45 -21.56
C LEU A 1157 12.83 28.06 -21.81
N GLN A 1158 12.12 28.36 -20.72
CA GLN A 1158 10.81 29.03 -20.76
C GLN A 1158 9.78 28.27 -21.61
N GLN A 1159 9.84 26.93 -21.58
CA GLN A 1159 8.89 26.06 -22.27
C GLN A 1159 7.62 25.83 -21.44
N GLU A 1160 6.51 25.51 -22.09
CA GLU A 1160 5.23 25.22 -21.42
C GLU A 1160 5.36 24.03 -20.47
N ARG A 1161 4.75 24.06 -19.29
CA ARG A 1161 4.85 22.92 -18.36
C ARG A 1161 4.07 21.71 -18.90
N GLY A 1162 4.68 20.53 -18.81
CA GLY A 1162 4.10 19.26 -19.24
C GLY A 1162 5.04 18.41 -20.11
N ILE A 1163 4.48 17.34 -20.70
CA ILE A 1163 5.24 16.37 -21.50
C ILE A 1163 5.43 16.90 -22.92
N HIS A 1164 6.69 17.10 -23.33
CA HIS A 1164 7.04 17.41 -24.71
C HIS A 1164 7.48 16.15 -25.46
N SER A 1165 6.98 15.97 -26.69
CA SER A 1165 7.43 14.88 -27.58
C SER A 1165 8.65 15.34 -28.38
N ILE A 1166 9.64 14.46 -28.56
CA ILE A 1166 10.91 14.76 -29.25
C ILE A 1166 11.11 13.75 -30.39
N ARG A 1167 11.46 14.22 -31.58
CA ARG A 1167 11.83 13.37 -32.72
C ARG A 1167 13.03 13.96 -33.46
N LEU A 1168 14.00 13.13 -33.82
CA LEU A 1168 15.09 13.50 -34.74
C LEU A 1168 14.86 12.79 -36.07
N VAL A 1169 14.85 13.51 -37.18
CA VAL A 1169 14.61 12.96 -38.52
C VAL A 1169 15.76 13.27 -39.49
N ASP A 1170 16.04 12.35 -40.41
CA ASP A 1170 17.01 12.52 -41.49
C ASP A 1170 16.46 13.39 -42.64
N ALA A 1171 17.30 13.71 -43.64
CA ALA A 1171 16.90 14.50 -44.80
C ALA A 1171 15.81 13.85 -45.69
N LYS A 1172 15.50 12.56 -45.50
CA LYS A 1172 14.42 11.84 -46.19
C LYS A 1172 13.14 11.78 -45.34
N GLY A 1173 13.15 12.32 -44.12
CA GLY A 1173 12.02 12.29 -43.17
C GLY A 1173 11.96 11.03 -42.30
N SER A 1174 12.96 10.14 -42.37
CA SER A 1174 13.01 8.93 -41.53
C SER A 1174 13.35 9.31 -40.08
N THR A 1175 12.62 8.78 -39.10
CA THR A 1175 12.90 9.04 -37.67
C THR A 1175 14.08 8.22 -37.18
N VAL A 1176 15.09 8.90 -36.64
CA VAL A 1176 16.35 8.33 -36.13
C VAL A 1176 16.35 8.27 -34.60
N TYR A 1177 15.58 9.14 -33.94
CA TYR A 1177 15.35 9.12 -32.50
C TYR A 1177 13.91 9.56 -32.17
N LYS A 1178 13.30 8.96 -31.16
CA LYS A 1178 12.00 9.37 -30.59
C LYS A 1178 12.06 9.28 -29.07
N GLY A 1179 11.58 10.33 -28.38
CA GLY A 1179 11.54 10.39 -26.92
C GLY A 1179 10.50 11.38 -26.42
N ALA A 1180 10.42 11.54 -25.09
CA ALA A 1180 9.61 12.56 -24.44
C ALA A 1180 10.32 13.12 -23.22
N VAL A 1181 10.04 14.37 -22.85
CA VAL A 1181 10.64 15.04 -21.70
C VAL A 1181 9.58 15.80 -20.90
N ALA A 1182 9.56 15.61 -19.58
CA ALA A 1182 8.66 16.31 -18.67
C ALA A 1182 9.28 17.64 -18.23
N VAL A 1183 8.69 18.76 -18.66
CA VAL A 1183 9.12 20.11 -18.27
C VAL A 1183 8.33 20.55 -17.04
N ASN A 1184 9.01 20.57 -15.88
CA ASN A 1184 8.42 20.97 -14.59
C ASN A 1184 9.03 22.28 -14.04
N THR A 1185 10.07 22.81 -14.69
CA THR A 1185 10.84 23.98 -14.29
C THR A 1185 11.05 24.92 -15.48
N ASP A 1186 11.34 26.20 -15.22
CA ASP A 1186 11.50 27.22 -16.27
C ASP A 1186 12.80 27.06 -17.10
N GLN A 1187 13.70 26.18 -16.63
CA GLN A 1187 14.90 25.72 -17.33
C GLN A 1187 15.06 24.22 -17.09
N LEU A 1188 15.22 23.45 -18.17
CA LEU A 1188 15.49 22.02 -18.13
C LEU A 1188 16.61 21.68 -19.11
N THR A 1189 17.54 20.82 -18.70
CA THR A 1189 18.55 20.25 -19.58
C THR A 1189 18.40 18.73 -19.57
N GLN A 1190 18.20 18.14 -20.74
CA GLN A 1190 18.01 16.70 -20.93
C GLN A 1190 19.11 16.16 -21.84
N THR A 1191 19.81 15.12 -21.39
CA THR A 1191 20.75 14.40 -22.25
C THR A 1191 19.98 13.48 -23.20
N ILE A 1192 20.29 13.54 -24.48
CA ILE A 1192 19.76 12.70 -25.56
C ILE A 1192 20.92 11.90 -26.15
N ASN A 1193 20.81 10.57 -26.12
CA ASN A 1193 21.73 9.66 -26.78
C ASN A 1193 21.07 9.11 -28.05
N ILE A 1194 21.61 9.50 -29.21
CA ILE A 1194 21.13 9.07 -30.53
C ILE A 1194 21.88 7.83 -31.04
N GLY A 1195 22.91 7.36 -30.33
CA GLY A 1195 23.71 6.20 -30.68
C GLY A 1195 24.86 6.52 -31.64
N ALA A 1196 25.98 5.80 -31.52
CA ALA A 1196 27.19 6.03 -32.33
C ALA A 1196 27.07 5.57 -33.80
N SER A 1197 25.99 4.88 -34.16
CA SER A 1197 25.73 4.36 -35.51
C SER A 1197 24.99 5.34 -36.43
N VAL A 1198 24.61 6.52 -35.94
CA VAL A 1198 23.96 7.56 -36.74
C VAL A 1198 25.00 8.18 -37.67
N ALA A 1199 24.74 8.11 -38.99
CA ALA A 1199 25.68 8.60 -40.00
C ALA A 1199 25.90 10.11 -39.88
N SER A 1200 27.14 10.57 -40.14
CA SER A 1200 27.47 11.99 -40.19
C SER A 1200 26.59 12.71 -41.22
N GLY A 1201 25.97 13.82 -40.84
CA GLY A 1201 24.99 14.50 -41.68
C GLY A 1201 24.16 15.55 -40.95
N THR A 1202 23.23 16.16 -41.68
CA THR A 1202 22.29 17.15 -41.14
C THR A 1202 20.96 16.47 -40.82
N TYR A 1203 20.48 16.64 -39.59
CA TYR A 1203 19.23 16.12 -39.09
C TYR A 1203 18.32 17.25 -38.60
N GLN A 1204 17.03 16.98 -38.54
CA GLN A 1204 16.02 17.90 -38.04
C GLN A 1204 15.43 17.37 -36.73
N LEU A 1205 15.65 18.10 -35.63
CA LEU A 1205 15.06 17.82 -34.33
C LEU A 1205 13.73 18.58 -34.21
N THR A 1206 12.63 17.86 -34.00
CA THR A 1206 11.30 18.42 -33.72
C THR A 1206 10.91 18.18 -32.28
N ILE A 1207 10.42 19.22 -31.59
CA ILE A 1207 9.89 19.18 -30.23
C ILE A 1207 8.43 19.67 -30.28
N GLU A 1208 7.50 18.90 -29.74
CA GLU A 1208 6.07 19.25 -29.66
C GLU A 1208 5.66 19.44 -28.19
N SER A 1209 5.08 20.59 -27.86
CA SER A 1209 4.57 20.88 -26.51
C SER A 1209 3.20 20.24 -26.24
N PRO A 1210 2.74 20.18 -24.97
CA PRO A 1210 1.42 19.66 -24.61
C PRO A 1210 0.25 20.31 -25.35
N ASN A 1211 0.37 21.60 -25.68
CA ASN A 1211 -0.63 22.34 -26.46
C ASN A 1211 -0.52 22.16 -27.99
N GLY A 1212 0.35 21.26 -28.48
CA GLY A 1212 0.53 20.92 -29.90
C GLY A 1212 1.42 21.88 -30.68
N LYS A 1213 2.17 22.79 -30.02
CA LYS A 1213 3.09 23.70 -30.70
C LYS A 1213 4.41 22.99 -31.04
N LEU A 1214 4.78 23.03 -32.32
CA LEU A 1214 6.00 22.43 -32.83
C LEU A 1214 7.16 23.44 -32.90
N GLN A 1215 8.34 23.04 -32.43
CA GLN A 1215 9.61 23.72 -32.59
C GLN A 1215 10.60 22.81 -33.32
N THR A 1216 11.46 23.39 -34.17
CA THR A 1216 12.37 22.63 -35.03
C THR A 1216 13.77 23.22 -34.99
N LEU A 1217 14.79 22.37 -34.91
CA LEU A 1217 16.21 22.74 -34.98
C LEU A 1217 16.98 21.86 -35.95
N GLN A 1218 18.03 22.40 -36.58
CA GLN A 1218 19.02 21.58 -37.28
C GLN A 1218 20.09 21.09 -36.33
N VAL A 1219 20.37 19.79 -36.39
CA VAL A 1219 21.41 19.11 -35.63
C VAL A 1219 22.38 18.50 -36.63
N PHE A 1220 23.63 18.92 -36.60
CA PHE A 1220 24.71 18.31 -37.35
C PHE A 1220 25.29 17.18 -36.52
N VAL A 1221 25.36 15.97 -37.08
CA VAL A 1221 26.06 14.83 -36.45
C VAL A 1221 27.36 14.64 -37.20
N LYS A 1222 28.48 14.49 -36.49
CA LYS A 1222 29.82 14.37 -37.07
C LYS A 1222 30.39 12.98 -36.91
#